data_AF-A0A8B6XVG5-F1
#
_entry.id   AF-A0A8B6XVG5-F1
#
_cell.length_a   1.000
_cell.length_b   1.000
_cell.length_c   1.000
_cell.angle_alpha   90.00
_cell.angle_beta   90.00
_cell.angle_gamma   90.00
#
_symmetry.space_group_name_H-M   'P 1'
#
loop_
_entity.id
_entity.type
_entity.pdbx_description
1 polymer ?
#
loop_
_entity_poly.entity_id
_entity_poly.type
_entity_poly.pdbx_seq_one_letter_code
_entity_poly.pdbx_strand_id
1 'polypeptide(L)'
;MKPEVDWLLNQNETFNNMTSYDKFLVYGEYYKKIRDRLVVCILEDNLLSLTQLEEDDEDKTNVFLQLSLFKGLSNLPNLAILKNKIKIQKCLSAIRSFSTLESYSSILYHFWVVINSGNPSTRLFLLLATRPQQVYGWFLPAMPHDNLSEIFGLNRSDDSNSFLFYACPRGHPYVITNCGRPNQTYLCPVSNCRLAIGGENHTLLPSNSIVSARVDATKPGHCLGLASERSNFSIPQRELTPLSVTLQNLLVHLSLLVATLTGHIEDVVRLVHPKVNSDSMQMFLVQHIEKDLALLSNRIAKNNDDTNSAVHIFFKDLLLNDKPDNIMMVDLTSVQIRNQYENAFDRKFIQPFFNSLDKELLQFNKFLIADRCISDSPLMRKIFELDEELDFSNVTVMSPQLWLYRQSVSVESLKVAVQLKVAGGGAKDISILVKFLEQESVLSLIKELPLILELQKILQHEFNYKLDKKTAVDKTVVEFLSDINASKPELKKKVEKLIKCFIKTWNQARGLFTEREKRLEPNLPSIKLDNKCSLAFFIAAPSDHGLCASMLIDFLAFQQNDFLEECRLINHTYVFQHVPILQLKETDIISYEQNCDLLPLVLLNCDYSLGIGKALKIEHNLELIQRRLYENVIFGKALIDREIIPFFYRGDIKSLNFPLLRSSIQQTDIPYSEQKRMLDEMIDIADVSIALRAVETVIGIITSTGGDCNMYLRDYLTNVLRMNEQDYIVSRKMHDYIRLTHLYSVWLMLTIEQACRIYASKQIPFHVKEFFMCEDLEKEVVEKMEKTLHHIDKKELLNLITEYIVLELPLRNEADISLTLSEALQLYKDKQGTIITTCLESISDEFLLKHIYLFWKIVASHA
;
A
#
# COMPACT_ATOMS: atom_id res chain seq x y z
N MET A 1 -30.58 11.88 19.07
CA MET A 1 -31.24 13.09 18.55
C MET A 1 -31.87 12.71 17.22
N LYS A 2 -33.21 12.78 17.09
CA LYS A 2 -33.82 12.80 15.76
C LYS A 2 -33.24 14.02 15.04
N PRO A 3 -32.79 13.91 13.78
CA PRO A 3 -32.28 15.08 13.08
C PRO A 3 -33.42 16.11 12.95
N GLU A 4 -33.16 17.36 13.36
CA GLU A 4 -34.07 18.51 13.18
C GLU A 4 -34.10 18.92 11.70
N VAL A 5 -34.68 18.06 10.86
CA VAL A 5 -34.80 18.26 9.41
C VAL A 5 -36.25 18.38 8.95
N ASP A 6 -37.19 18.52 9.88
CA ASP A 6 -38.63 18.65 9.57
C ASP A 6 -38.95 19.88 8.69
N TRP A 7 -38.05 20.86 8.62
CA TRP A 7 -38.15 22.03 7.73
C TRP A 7 -38.05 21.69 6.23
N LEU A 8 -37.52 20.51 5.86
CA LEU A 8 -37.50 20.03 4.48
C LEU A 8 -38.89 19.63 3.97
N LEU A 9 -39.83 19.40 4.89
CA LEU A 9 -41.18 18.98 4.59
C LEU A 9 -42.11 20.21 4.61
N ASN A 10 -43.09 20.24 3.69
CA ASN A 10 -44.06 21.34 3.66
C ASN A 10 -44.81 21.41 5.00
N GLN A 11 -44.96 22.62 5.54
CA GLN A 11 -45.46 22.92 6.90
C GLN A 11 -46.88 22.37 7.21
N ASN A 12 -47.59 21.83 6.21
CA ASN A 12 -48.97 21.33 6.34
C ASN A 12 -49.09 19.79 6.30
N GLU A 13 -47.98 19.03 6.27
CA GLU A 13 -48.03 17.57 6.06
C GLU A 13 -47.55 16.79 7.31
N THR A 14 -48.44 16.04 7.95
CA THR A 14 -48.13 15.14 9.07
C THR A 14 -47.97 13.70 8.59
N PHE A 15 -46.75 13.16 8.64
CA PHE A 15 -46.43 11.81 8.17
C PHE A 15 -46.43 10.79 9.33
N ASN A 16 -47.61 10.47 9.88
CA ASN A 16 -47.70 9.71 11.13
C ASN A 16 -47.70 8.16 10.99
N ASN A 17 -47.51 7.58 9.81
CA ASN A 17 -47.36 6.12 9.66
C ASN A 17 -46.53 5.80 8.40
N MET A 18 -45.21 5.88 8.50
CA MET A 18 -44.29 5.45 7.43
C MET A 18 -43.95 3.97 7.62
N THR A 19 -44.58 3.08 6.86
CA THR A 19 -44.14 1.68 6.73
C THR A 19 -43.20 1.56 5.54
N SER A 20 -42.14 0.75 5.67
CA SER A 20 -41.25 0.46 4.53
C SER A 20 -42.04 -0.25 3.42
N TYR A 21 -41.80 0.12 2.16
CA TYR A 21 -42.46 -0.54 1.03
C TYR A 21 -41.98 -2.00 0.89
N ASP A 22 -42.84 -2.86 0.31
CA ASP A 22 -42.55 -4.29 0.21
C ASP A 22 -41.61 -4.60 -0.96
N LYS A 23 -40.34 -4.88 -0.65
CA LYS A 23 -39.30 -5.21 -1.62
C LYS A 23 -39.49 -6.56 -2.29
N PHE A 24 -40.34 -7.45 -1.76
CA PHE A 24 -40.63 -8.74 -2.39
C PHE A 24 -41.68 -8.64 -3.50
N LEU A 25 -42.29 -7.47 -3.70
CA LEU A 25 -43.14 -7.21 -4.87
C LEU A 25 -42.39 -7.31 -6.22
N VAL A 26 -41.06 -7.51 -6.21
CA VAL A 26 -40.29 -7.91 -7.41
C VAL A 26 -40.84 -9.19 -8.07
N TYR A 27 -41.49 -10.06 -7.29
CA TYR A 27 -42.17 -11.27 -7.76
C TYR A 27 -43.57 -11.01 -8.37
N GLY A 28 -44.04 -9.76 -8.33
CA GLY A 28 -45.27 -9.32 -8.98
C GLY A 28 -46.57 -9.73 -8.26
N GLU A 29 -47.66 -9.75 -9.02
CA GLU A 29 -49.02 -9.94 -8.49
C GLU A 29 -49.23 -11.26 -7.77
N TYR A 30 -48.52 -12.32 -8.18
CA TYR A 30 -48.73 -13.63 -7.59
C TYR A 30 -48.25 -13.68 -6.12
N TYR A 31 -47.04 -13.17 -5.84
CA TYR A 31 -46.58 -12.97 -4.47
C TYR A 31 -47.51 -12.04 -3.69
N LYS A 32 -47.97 -10.93 -4.30
CA LYS A 32 -48.91 -10.00 -3.66
C LYS A 32 -50.20 -10.70 -3.21
N LYS A 33 -50.78 -11.56 -4.06
CA LYS A 33 -51.97 -12.37 -3.71
C LYS A 33 -51.72 -13.29 -2.52
N ILE A 34 -50.57 -13.98 -2.48
CA ILE A 34 -50.22 -14.88 -1.36
C ILE A 34 -50.05 -14.09 -0.07
N ARG A 35 -49.30 -12.98 -0.12
CA ARG A 35 -49.08 -12.09 1.02
C ARG A 35 -50.40 -11.54 1.56
N ASP A 36 -51.23 -10.96 0.70
CA ASP A 36 -52.50 -10.33 1.10
C ASP A 36 -53.46 -11.38 1.69
N ARG A 37 -53.52 -12.57 1.09
CA ARG A 37 -54.27 -13.70 1.67
C ARG A 37 -53.74 -14.11 3.03
N LEU A 38 -52.42 -14.23 3.21
CA LEU A 38 -51.83 -14.56 4.51
C LEU A 38 -52.21 -13.51 5.56
N VAL A 39 -52.14 -12.21 5.22
CA VAL A 39 -52.55 -11.12 6.11
C VAL A 39 -54.04 -11.22 6.47
N VAL A 40 -54.93 -11.46 5.50
CA VAL A 40 -56.37 -11.63 5.75
C VAL A 40 -56.63 -12.84 6.66
N CYS A 41 -56.03 -14.00 6.38
CA CYS A 41 -56.19 -15.21 7.19
C CYS A 41 -55.76 -14.98 8.65
N ILE A 42 -54.75 -14.15 8.86
CA ILE A 42 -54.24 -13.77 10.18
C ILE A 42 -55.18 -12.80 10.89
N LEU A 43 -55.76 -11.83 10.18
CA LEU A 43 -56.72 -10.89 10.74
C LEU A 43 -58.05 -11.55 11.09
N GLU A 44 -58.48 -12.54 10.32
CA GLU A 44 -59.76 -13.25 10.48
C GLU A 44 -59.66 -14.49 11.40
N ASP A 45 -58.46 -14.84 11.86
CA ASP A 45 -58.14 -16.09 12.59
C ASP A 45 -58.69 -17.37 11.92
N ASN A 46 -58.84 -17.33 10.59
CA ASN A 46 -59.43 -18.37 9.76
C ASN A 46 -58.39 -18.94 8.79
N LEU A 47 -57.65 -19.95 9.28
CA LEU A 47 -56.48 -20.51 8.61
C LEU A 47 -56.78 -21.64 7.62
N LEU A 48 -58.06 -22.00 7.41
CA LEU A 48 -58.51 -23.03 6.44
C LEU A 48 -58.45 -22.56 4.98
N SER A 49 -58.45 -21.25 4.72
CA SER A 49 -58.35 -20.67 3.38
C SER A 49 -56.92 -20.73 2.80
N LEU A 50 -55.88 -20.89 3.62
CA LEU A 50 -54.48 -21.09 3.19
C LEU A 50 -54.21 -22.48 2.62
N THR A 51 -55.01 -23.49 2.99
CA THR A 51 -54.93 -24.83 2.40
C THR A 51 -55.52 -24.90 0.99
N GLN A 52 -56.37 -23.93 0.61
CA GLN A 52 -56.98 -23.81 -0.72
C GLN A 52 -56.15 -22.98 -1.72
N LEU A 53 -54.94 -22.56 -1.34
CA LEU A 53 -53.92 -22.05 -2.25
C LEU A 53 -53.35 -23.23 -3.06
N GLU A 54 -54.18 -23.86 -3.88
CA GLU A 54 -53.74 -24.77 -4.93
C GLU A 54 -53.57 -23.93 -6.20
N GLU A 55 -52.31 -23.68 -6.58
CA GLU A 55 -51.94 -23.26 -7.93
C GLU A 55 -50.82 -24.18 -8.43
N ASP A 56 -50.61 -24.21 -9.75
CA ASP A 56 -49.86 -25.20 -10.55
C ASP A 56 -48.40 -25.51 -10.11
N ASP A 57 -47.84 -24.81 -9.13
CA ASP A 57 -46.46 -24.95 -8.63
C ASP A 57 -46.39 -24.79 -7.09
N GLU A 58 -46.45 -25.91 -6.38
CA GLU A 58 -46.44 -25.99 -4.91
C GLU A 58 -45.12 -25.44 -4.31
N ASP A 59 -43.99 -25.67 -4.98
CA ASP A 59 -42.68 -25.22 -4.52
C ASP A 59 -42.56 -23.69 -4.56
N LYS A 60 -43.01 -23.04 -5.64
CA LYS A 60 -43.06 -21.56 -5.72
C LYS A 60 -44.01 -20.97 -4.67
N THR A 61 -45.16 -21.59 -4.46
CA THR A 61 -46.13 -21.15 -3.44
C THR A 61 -45.51 -21.17 -2.05
N ASN A 62 -44.78 -22.24 -1.72
CA ASN A 62 -44.09 -22.39 -0.44
C ASN A 62 -42.99 -21.33 -0.24
N VAL A 63 -42.25 -20.97 -1.30
CA VAL A 63 -41.22 -19.92 -1.23
C VAL A 63 -41.85 -18.53 -1.01
N PHE A 64 -42.92 -18.19 -1.71
CA PHE A 64 -43.61 -16.90 -1.50
C PHE A 64 -44.27 -16.79 -0.13
N LEU A 65 -44.80 -17.90 0.37
CA LEU A 65 -45.30 -17.99 1.74
C LEU A 65 -44.15 -17.77 2.75
N GLN A 66 -42.93 -18.26 2.50
CA GLN A 66 -41.76 -17.94 3.34
C GLN A 66 -41.44 -16.44 3.32
N LEU A 67 -41.34 -15.82 2.14
CA LEU A 67 -41.02 -14.40 2.01
C LEU A 67 -42.03 -13.50 2.73
N SER A 68 -43.32 -13.85 2.66
CA SER A 68 -44.39 -13.08 3.29
C SER A 68 -44.31 -13.03 4.83
N LEU A 69 -43.59 -13.95 5.49
CA LEU A 69 -43.43 -13.98 6.96
C LEU A 69 -42.57 -12.82 7.51
N PHE A 70 -41.70 -12.24 6.68
CA PHE A 70 -40.74 -11.22 7.10
C PHE A 70 -41.39 -9.92 7.61
N LYS A 71 -42.53 -9.53 7.04
CA LYS A 71 -43.13 -8.20 7.26
C LYS A 71 -44.17 -8.20 8.39
N GLY A 72 -43.71 -8.49 9.61
CA GLY A 72 -44.49 -8.28 10.85
C GLY A 72 -45.35 -9.45 11.34
N LEU A 73 -45.31 -10.59 10.66
CA LEU A 73 -46.07 -11.79 11.06
C LEU A 73 -45.30 -12.69 12.04
N SER A 74 -44.04 -12.36 12.34
CA SER A 74 -43.12 -13.15 13.17
C SER A 74 -43.50 -13.24 14.65
N ASN A 75 -44.41 -12.39 15.14
CA ASN A 75 -44.81 -12.28 16.54
C ASN A 75 -46.18 -12.89 16.87
N LEU A 76 -46.79 -13.64 15.94
CA LEU A 76 -48.18 -14.09 16.09
C LEU A 76 -48.29 -15.54 16.61
N PRO A 77 -49.23 -15.81 17.54
CA PRO A 77 -49.33 -17.10 18.25
C PRO A 77 -49.85 -18.27 17.39
N ASN A 78 -50.55 -18.02 16.28
CA ASN A 78 -51.29 -19.05 15.51
C ASN A 78 -50.56 -19.60 14.26
N LEU A 79 -49.22 -19.51 14.21
CA LEU A 79 -48.42 -20.02 13.08
C LEU A 79 -48.30 -21.56 13.02
N ALA A 80 -48.84 -22.32 13.99
CA ALA A 80 -48.62 -23.77 14.08
C ALA A 80 -49.12 -24.59 12.87
N ILE A 81 -50.09 -24.08 12.11
CA ILE A 81 -50.73 -24.77 10.97
C ILE A 81 -49.83 -24.78 9.71
N LEU A 82 -48.96 -23.79 9.55
CA LEU A 82 -48.04 -23.72 8.40
C LEU A 82 -46.85 -24.71 8.52
N LYS A 83 -46.73 -25.47 9.63
CA LYS A 83 -45.62 -26.42 9.88
C LYS A 83 -45.51 -27.51 8.81
N ASN A 84 -46.63 -27.86 8.19
CA ASN A 84 -46.68 -28.88 7.14
C ASN A 84 -46.24 -28.35 5.77
N LYS A 85 -46.30 -27.03 5.53
CA LYS A 85 -45.90 -26.39 4.26
C LYS A 85 -44.51 -25.74 4.31
N ILE A 86 -44.10 -25.20 5.46
CA ILE A 86 -42.81 -24.51 5.65
C ILE A 86 -42.15 -24.93 6.95
N LYS A 87 -40.81 -24.93 6.97
CA LYS A 87 -39.98 -24.97 8.19
C LYS A 87 -40.06 -23.66 8.97
N ILE A 88 -41.23 -23.33 9.55
CA ILE A 88 -41.51 -22.05 10.22
C ILE A 88 -40.48 -21.71 11.29
N GLN A 89 -40.12 -22.67 12.14
CA GLN A 89 -39.18 -22.41 13.24
C GLN A 89 -37.83 -21.92 12.71
N LYS A 90 -37.38 -22.46 11.56
CA LYS A 90 -36.15 -22.00 10.89
C LYS A 90 -36.32 -20.60 10.30
N CYS A 91 -37.50 -20.31 9.72
CA CYS A 91 -37.80 -18.98 9.19
C CYS A 91 -37.82 -17.93 10.32
N LEU A 92 -38.50 -18.22 11.43
CA LEU A 92 -38.58 -17.32 12.59
C LEU A 92 -37.22 -17.12 13.25
N SER A 93 -36.40 -18.17 13.38
CA SER A 93 -35.03 -18.02 13.89
C SER A 93 -34.19 -17.15 12.96
N ALA A 94 -34.30 -17.35 11.65
CA ALA A 94 -33.58 -16.53 10.67
C ALA A 94 -34.01 -15.06 10.73
N ILE A 95 -35.32 -14.77 10.79
CA ILE A 95 -35.85 -13.40 10.95
C ILE A 95 -35.28 -12.74 12.21
N ARG A 96 -35.30 -13.43 13.36
CA ARG A 96 -34.76 -12.91 14.63
C ARG A 96 -33.24 -12.68 14.59
N SER A 97 -32.50 -13.59 13.95
CA SER A 97 -31.05 -13.41 13.78
C SER A 97 -30.74 -12.21 12.88
N PHE A 98 -31.45 -12.05 11.76
CA PHE A 98 -31.18 -10.99 10.79
C PHE A 98 -31.74 -9.63 11.20
N SER A 99 -32.74 -9.56 12.07
CA SER A 99 -33.25 -8.29 12.60
C SER A 99 -32.24 -7.53 13.45
N THR A 100 -31.16 -8.18 13.90
CA THR A 100 -30.03 -7.50 14.56
C THR A 100 -29.33 -6.49 13.63
N LEU A 101 -29.49 -6.63 12.31
CA LEU A 101 -28.96 -5.76 11.27
C LEU A 101 -30.12 -5.13 10.49
N GLU A 102 -30.83 -4.18 11.10
CA GLU A 102 -32.08 -3.60 10.56
C GLU A 102 -31.97 -3.21 9.08
N SER A 103 -30.91 -2.49 8.69
CA SER A 103 -30.67 -2.00 7.32
C SER A 103 -30.58 -3.10 6.26
N TYR A 104 -30.11 -4.30 6.62
CA TYR A 104 -29.84 -5.41 5.69
C TYR A 104 -30.75 -6.62 5.88
N SER A 105 -31.59 -6.60 6.92
CA SER A 105 -32.51 -7.68 7.29
C SER A 105 -33.33 -8.22 6.12
N SER A 106 -33.89 -7.34 5.28
CA SER A 106 -34.67 -7.71 4.08
C SER A 106 -33.86 -8.45 3.02
N ILE A 107 -32.63 -7.99 2.74
CA ILE A 107 -31.70 -8.61 1.79
C ILE A 107 -31.25 -9.97 2.33
N LEU A 108 -30.84 -10.04 3.59
CA LEU A 108 -30.40 -11.28 4.23
C LEU A 108 -31.49 -12.34 4.26
N TYR A 109 -32.73 -11.95 4.61
CA TYR A 109 -33.84 -12.88 4.63
C TYR A 109 -34.20 -13.37 3.23
N HIS A 110 -34.25 -12.47 2.24
CA HIS A 110 -34.50 -12.87 0.85
C HIS A 110 -33.45 -13.87 0.36
N PHE A 111 -32.17 -13.51 0.54
CA PHE A 111 -31.05 -14.35 0.14
C PHE A 111 -31.10 -15.71 0.83
N TRP A 112 -31.38 -15.74 2.13
CA TRP A 112 -31.53 -16.98 2.89
C TRP A 112 -32.64 -17.87 2.34
N VAL A 113 -33.79 -17.30 1.98
CA VAL A 113 -34.88 -18.06 1.32
C VAL A 113 -34.41 -18.62 -0.03
N VAL A 114 -33.74 -17.81 -0.86
CA VAL A 114 -33.26 -18.22 -2.18
C VAL A 114 -32.26 -19.37 -2.09
N ILE A 115 -31.25 -19.31 -1.22
CA ILE A 115 -30.26 -20.40 -1.10
C ILE A 115 -30.87 -21.69 -0.49
N ASN A 116 -31.96 -21.58 0.27
CA ASN A 116 -32.69 -22.72 0.84
C ASN A 116 -33.82 -23.24 -0.05
N SER A 117 -34.04 -22.65 -1.24
CA SER A 117 -35.07 -23.06 -2.20
C SER A 117 -34.86 -24.46 -2.79
N GLY A 118 -33.62 -24.98 -2.72
CA GLY A 118 -33.24 -26.22 -3.39
C GLY A 118 -32.68 -26.02 -4.80
N ASN A 119 -32.55 -24.78 -5.29
CA ASN A 119 -31.93 -24.50 -6.59
C ASN A 119 -30.47 -25.01 -6.63
N PRO A 120 -30.11 -25.91 -7.57
CA PRO A 120 -28.75 -26.44 -7.69
C PRO A 120 -27.69 -25.34 -7.90
N SER A 121 -28.06 -24.25 -8.57
CA SER A 121 -27.16 -23.13 -8.89
C SER A 121 -26.75 -22.32 -7.67
N THR A 122 -27.47 -22.45 -6.55
CA THR A 122 -27.14 -21.78 -5.28
C THR A 122 -26.39 -22.69 -4.31
N ARG A 123 -25.97 -23.90 -4.72
CA ARG A 123 -25.30 -24.89 -3.86
C ARG A 123 -24.09 -24.32 -3.13
N LEU A 124 -23.20 -23.61 -3.82
CA LEU A 124 -22.01 -23.00 -3.21
C LEU A 124 -22.40 -22.08 -2.05
N PHE A 125 -23.36 -21.18 -2.30
CA PHE A 125 -23.81 -20.18 -1.33
C PHE A 125 -24.54 -20.83 -0.14
N LEU A 126 -25.29 -21.90 -0.38
CA LEU A 126 -25.91 -22.72 0.66
C LEU A 126 -24.85 -23.41 1.54
N LEU A 127 -23.81 -23.98 0.94
CA LEU A 127 -22.70 -24.61 1.69
C LEU A 127 -21.95 -23.57 2.52
N LEU A 128 -21.61 -22.42 1.95
CA LEU A 128 -20.99 -21.32 2.69
C LEU A 128 -21.84 -20.84 3.86
N ALA A 129 -23.17 -20.81 3.73
CA ALA A 129 -24.08 -20.34 4.77
C ALA A 129 -24.35 -21.37 5.87
N THR A 130 -24.43 -22.67 5.53
CA THR A 130 -24.93 -23.71 6.44
C THR A 130 -23.90 -24.75 6.86
N ARG A 131 -22.83 -24.94 6.07
CA ARG A 131 -21.77 -25.92 6.31
C ARG A 131 -20.41 -25.39 5.80
N PRO A 132 -19.88 -24.28 6.35
CA PRO A 132 -18.63 -23.69 5.85
C PRO A 132 -17.43 -24.65 5.91
N GLN A 133 -17.49 -25.69 6.75
CA GLN A 133 -16.43 -26.68 6.91
C GLN A 133 -16.23 -27.54 5.67
N GLN A 134 -17.26 -27.71 4.83
CA GLN A 134 -17.18 -28.53 3.62
C GLN A 134 -16.43 -27.83 2.48
N VAL A 135 -16.26 -26.51 2.57
CA VAL A 135 -15.62 -25.70 1.53
C VAL A 135 -14.22 -25.25 1.93
N TYR A 136 -13.63 -25.86 2.97
CA TYR A 136 -12.23 -25.64 3.31
C TYR A 136 -11.32 -26.04 2.14
N GLY A 137 -10.39 -25.16 1.80
CA GLY A 137 -9.47 -25.35 0.66
C GLY A 137 -10.08 -25.04 -0.71
N TRP A 138 -11.34 -24.57 -0.78
CA TRP A 138 -11.93 -24.16 -2.05
C TRP A 138 -11.45 -22.77 -2.47
N PHE A 139 -11.26 -22.59 -3.77
CA PHE A 139 -11.00 -21.30 -4.40
C PHE A 139 -12.33 -20.58 -4.63
N LEU A 140 -12.70 -19.70 -3.69
CA LEU A 140 -13.97 -18.97 -3.77
C LEU A 140 -14.01 -18.06 -5.01
N PRO A 141 -15.20 -17.86 -5.62
CA PRO A 141 -15.34 -16.99 -6.78
C PRO A 141 -15.02 -15.54 -6.42
N ALA A 142 -14.64 -14.77 -7.43
CA ALA A 142 -14.33 -13.34 -7.37
C ALA A 142 -13.21 -12.96 -6.38
N MET A 143 -12.36 -13.94 -6.01
CA MET A 143 -11.14 -13.73 -5.21
C MET A 143 -9.91 -13.44 -6.09
N PRO A 144 -8.92 -12.69 -5.58
CA PRO A 144 -7.69 -12.38 -6.31
C PRO A 144 -6.95 -13.63 -6.79
N HIS A 145 -6.23 -13.50 -7.90
CA HIS A 145 -5.42 -14.55 -8.51
C HIS A 145 -4.01 -14.02 -8.79
N ASP A 146 -3.00 -14.89 -8.73
CA ASP A 146 -1.63 -14.51 -9.07
C ASP A 146 -1.43 -14.46 -10.59
N ASN A 147 -1.82 -13.35 -11.21
CA ASN A 147 -1.76 -13.12 -12.66
C ASN A 147 -0.35 -13.38 -13.26
N LEU A 148 0.70 -13.18 -12.48
CA LEU A 148 2.07 -13.42 -12.94
C LEU A 148 2.32 -14.91 -13.20
N SER A 149 1.74 -15.82 -12.41
CA SER A 149 1.89 -17.27 -12.61
C SER A 149 1.24 -17.74 -13.92
N GLU A 150 0.15 -17.11 -14.36
CA GLU A 150 -0.41 -17.32 -15.70
C GLU A 150 0.54 -16.85 -16.81
N ILE A 151 1.22 -15.70 -16.63
CA ILE A 151 2.24 -15.20 -17.58
C ILE A 151 3.43 -16.17 -17.68
N PHE A 152 3.86 -16.78 -16.57
CA PHE A 152 4.86 -17.86 -16.59
C PHE A 152 4.39 -19.09 -17.39
N GLY A 153 3.08 -19.37 -17.41
CA GLY A 153 2.47 -20.47 -18.16
C GLY A 153 2.31 -20.23 -19.66
N LEU A 154 2.12 -18.97 -20.10
CA LEU A 154 1.94 -18.58 -21.50
C LEU A 154 3.16 -18.85 -22.39
N ASN A 155 4.36 -18.93 -21.82
CA ASN A 155 5.59 -19.23 -22.55
C ASN A 155 5.68 -20.70 -23.04
N ARG A 156 4.69 -21.55 -22.74
CA ARG A 156 4.69 -22.97 -23.14
C ARG A 156 3.94 -23.26 -24.46
N SER A 157 3.23 -22.29 -25.04
CA SER A 157 2.27 -22.55 -26.12
C SER A 157 2.62 -21.98 -27.50
N ASP A 158 3.56 -21.04 -27.64
CA ASP A 158 3.89 -20.43 -28.95
C ASP A 158 5.41 -20.31 -29.21
N ASP A 159 5.90 -20.98 -30.25
CA ASP A 159 7.31 -20.99 -30.68
C ASP A 159 7.79 -19.66 -31.32
N SER A 160 6.88 -18.73 -31.63
CA SER A 160 7.20 -17.49 -32.36
C SER A 160 7.55 -16.30 -31.47
N ASN A 161 7.18 -16.33 -30.19
CA ASN A 161 7.39 -15.23 -29.23
C ASN A 161 7.74 -15.77 -27.82
N SER A 162 8.75 -16.64 -27.75
CA SER A 162 9.22 -17.15 -26.46
C SER A 162 9.88 -16.05 -25.62
N PHE A 163 9.51 -15.98 -24.34
CA PHE A 163 10.09 -15.07 -23.35
C PHE A 163 10.42 -15.84 -22.08
N LEU A 164 11.65 -15.76 -21.58
CA LEU A 164 12.04 -16.47 -20.36
C LEU A 164 12.22 -15.50 -19.20
N PHE A 165 11.86 -15.95 -18.02
CA PHE A 165 12.10 -15.25 -16.77
C PHE A 165 13.43 -15.66 -16.17
N TYR A 166 14.16 -14.66 -15.68
CA TYR A 166 15.44 -14.79 -15.03
C TYR A 166 15.42 -14.04 -13.71
N ALA A 167 16.41 -14.27 -12.86
CA ALA A 167 16.63 -13.53 -11.64
C ALA A 167 18.07 -13.03 -11.56
N CYS A 168 18.23 -11.80 -11.07
CA CYS A 168 19.54 -11.23 -10.79
C CYS A 168 20.22 -11.98 -9.62
N PRO A 169 21.49 -11.70 -9.30
CA PRO A 169 22.20 -12.37 -8.21
C PRO A 169 21.53 -12.24 -6.82
N ARG A 170 20.66 -11.23 -6.65
CA ARG A 170 19.86 -11.01 -5.43
C ARG A 170 18.41 -11.53 -5.52
N GLY A 171 18.06 -12.27 -6.56
CA GLY A 171 16.74 -12.88 -6.70
C GLY A 171 15.64 -11.98 -7.31
N HIS A 172 15.95 -10.73 -7.70
CA HIS A 172 14.97 -9.87 -8.39
C HIS A 172 14.66 -10.42 -9.80
N PRO A 173 13.39 -10.66 -10.13
CA PRO A 173 13.01 -11.23 -11.42
C PRO A 173 13.10 -10.18 -12.54
N TYR A 174 13.46 -10.63 -13.73
CA TYR A 174 13.40 -9.86 -14.98
C TYR A 174 13.03 -10.80 -16.13
N VAL A 175 12.50 -10.25 -17.23
CA VAL A 175 12.06 -11.01 -18.40
C VAL A 175 12.90 -10.66 -19.62
N ILE A 176 13.22 -11.65 -20.43
CA ILE A 176 13.85 -11.49 -21.74
C ILE A 176 12.85 -11.96 -22.79
N THR A 177 12.52 -11.10 -23.74
CA THR A 177 11.60 -11.38 -24.86
C THR A 177 12.39 -11.76 -26.12
N ASN A 178 11.72 -11.98 -27.26
CA ASN A 178 12.34 -12.25 -28.56
C ASN A 178 13.34 -13.42 -28.55
N CYS A 179 12.83 -14.66 -28.46
CA CYS A 179 13.53 -15.94 -28.29
C CYS A 179 13.86 -16.33 -26.83
N GLY A 180 13.64 -15.42 -25.89
CA GLY A 180 13.80 -15.65 -24.46
C GLY A 180 15.24 -15.75 -23.98
N ARG A 181 16.24 -15.65 -24.86
CA ARG A 181 17.65 -15.82 -24.49
C ARG A 181 18.40 -14.48 -24.40
N PRO A 182 19.32 -14.33 -23.45
CA PRO A 182 20.05 -13.08 -23.22
C PRO A 182 21.00 -12.73 -24.37
N ASN A 183 20.87 -11.55 -24.94
CA ASN A 183 21.79 -11.05 -25.98
C ASN A 183 22.43 -9.69 -25.62
N GLN A 184 22.01 -9.08 -24.51
CA GLN A 184 22.55 -7.83 -23.99
C GLN A 184 22.66 -7.89 -22.47
N THR A 185 23.56 -7.07 -21.93
CA THR A 185 23.72 -6.88 -20.49
C THR A 185 23.11 -5.55 -20.05
N TYR A 186 22.47 -5.55 -18.89
CA TYR A 186 21.86 -4.36 -18.27
C TYR A 186 22.17 -4.34 -16.78
N LEU A 187 21.89 -3.22 -16.12
CA LEU A 187 21.92 -3.13 -14.65
C LEU A 187 20.54 -3.43 -14.10
N CYS A 188 20.50 -4.20 -13.00
CA CYS A 188 19.25 -4.48 -12.30
C CYS A 188 18.53 -3.15 -11.95
N PRO A 189 17.26 -2.97 -12.35
CA PRO A 189 16.54 -1.70 -12.19
C PRO A 189 16.16 -1.39 -10.73
N VAL A 190 16.38 -2.34 -9.81
CA VAL A 190 16.22 -2.12 -8.37
C VAL A 190 17.38 -1.27 -7.87
N SER A 191 17.05 -0.07 -7.37
CA SER A 191 17.98 0.98 -6.95
C SER A 191 19.10 0.49 -6.02
N ASN A 192 18.77 -0.45 -5.13
CA ASN A 192 19.69 -0.96 -4.11
C ASN A 192 20.51 -2.17 -4.61
N CYS A 193 20.17 -2.72 -5.78
CA CYS A 193 20.83 -3.88 -6.39
C CYS A 193 21.87 -3.43 -7.40
N ARG A 194 21.43 -2.81 -8.51
CA ARG A 194 22.26 -2.39 -9.66
C ARG A 194 23.30 -3.41 -10.17
N LEU A 195 23.17 -4.70 -9.81
CA LEU A 195 24.05 -5.77 -10.28
C LEU A 195 23.75 -6.09 -11.75
N ALA A 196 24.75 -6.58 -12.48
CA ALA A 196 24.61 -6.95 -13.89
C ALA A 196 23.58 -8.08 -14.09
N ILE A 197 22.67 -7.87 -15.04
CA ILE A 197 21.63 -8.80 -15.47
C ILE A 197 21.73 -9.04 -16.98
N GLY A 198 21.17 -10.16 -17.45
CA GLY A 198 21.22 -10.56 -18.86
C GLY A 198 22.48 -11.35 -19.20
N GLY A 199 23.06 -11.08 -20.38
CA GLY A 199 24.18 -11.83 -20.93
C GLY A 199 24.29 -11.64 -22.45
N GLU A 200 25.29 -12.23 -23.08
CA GLU A 200 25.61 -12.02 -24.50
C GLU A 200 25.55 -13.34 -25.29
N ASN A 201 25.29 -13.26 -26.60
CA ASN A 201 25.28 -14.42 -27.50
C ASN A 201 24.40 -15.58 -27.00
N HIS A 202 23.19 -15.27 -26.51
CA HIS A 202 22.24 -16.22 -25.93
C HIS A 202 22.76 -16.96 -24.68
N THR A 203 23.82 -16.46 -24.04
CA THR A 203 24.45 -17.06 -22.87
C THR A 203 24.22 -16.16 -21.65
N LEU A 204 23.61 -16.71 -20.60
CA LEU A 204 23.30 -15.99 -19.38
C LEU A 204 24.57 -15.72 -18.56
N LEU A 205 24.66 -14.55 -17.93
CA LEU A 205 25.71 -14.27 -16.94
C LEU A 205 25.69 -15.34 -15.83
N PRO A 206 26.85 -15.89 -15.41
CA PRO A 206 26.91 -16.97 -14.40
C PRO A 206 26.29 -16.62 -13.05
N SER A 207 26.23 -15.33 -12.73
CA SER A 207 25.67 -14.80 -11.48
C SER A 207 24.14 -14.69 -11.51
N ASN A 208 23.52 -14.89 -12.66
CA ASN A 208 22.07 -14.83 -12.85
C ASN A 208 21.49 -16.25 -12.92
N SER A 209 20.21 -16.40 -12.58
CA SER A 209 19.54 -17.69 -12.58
C SER A 209 18.26 -17.68 -13.43
N ILE A 210 17.90 -18.83 -13.97
CA ILE A 210 16.64 -19.02 -14.70
C ILE A 210 15.51 -19.25 -13.68
N VAL A 211 14.38 -18.56 -13.85
CA VAL A 211 13.17 -18.79 -13.05
C VAL A 211 12.23 -19.67 -13.86
N SER A 212 12.32 -20.99 -13.65
CA SER A 212 11.60 -21.99 -14.45
C SER A 212 10.13 -22.20 -14.05
N ALA A 213 9.77 -21.83 -12.82
CA ALA A 213 8.38 -21.83 -12.35
C ALA A 213 8.24 -20.89 -11.14
N ARG A 214 7.25 -20.01 -11.18
CA ARG A 214 6.74 -19.38 -9.96
C ARG A 214 5.72 -20.32 -9.34
N VAL A 215 5.80 -20.54 -8.02
CA VAL A 215 4.72 -21.21 -7.29
C VAL A 215 3.53 -20.27 -7.28
N ASP A 216 2.41 -20.70 -7.86
CA ASP A 216 1.15 -19.95 -7.84
C ASP A 216 0.82 -19.55 -6.40
N ALA A 217 0.82 -18.24 -6.13
CA ALA A 217 0.57 -17.70 -4.81
C ALA A 217 -0.94 -17.54 -4.51
N THR A 218 -1.82 -18.01 -5.40
CA THR A 218 -3.27 -17.97 -5.21
C THR A 218 -3.67 -18.80 -4.00
N LYS A 219 -4.43 -18.19 -3.08
CA LYS A 219 -4.87 -18.82 -1.84
C LYS A 219 -6.34 -19.23 -1.93
N PRO A 220 -6.72 -20.39 -1.35
CA PRO A 220 -8.11 -20.74 -1.15
C PRO A 220 -8.74 -19.87 -0.06
N GLY A 221 -10.08 -19.85 0.00
CA GLY A 221 -10.84 -19.04 0.95
C GLY A 221 -11.07 -17.59 0.49
N HIS A 222 -11.54 -16.75 1.41
CA HIS A 222 -11.80 -15.32 1.20
C HIS A 222 -10.49 -14.53 1.39
N CYS A 223 -10.05 -13.82 0.35
CA CYS A 223 -8.72 -13.22 0.29
C CYS A 223 -8.74 -11.72 -0.09
N LEU A 224 -9.74 -10.96 0.34
CA LEU A 224 -9.94 -9.57 -0.08
C LEU A 224 -9.35 -8.50 0.84
N GLY A 225 -8.71 -8.85 1.96
CA GLY A 225 -8.18 -7.84 2.89
C GLY A 225 -9.29 -7.05 3.57
N LEU A 226 -9.01 -5.79 3.94
CA LEU A 226 -10.02 -4.89 4.50
C LEU A 226 -10.92 -4.32 3.40
N ALA A 227 -12.23 -4.17 3.67
CA ALA A 227 -13.18 -3.62 2.71
C ALA A 227 -12.80 -2.21 2.19
N SER A 228 -12.16 -1.40 3.02
CA SER A 228 -11.70 -0.05 2.67
C SER A 228 -10.56 -0.03 1.64
N GLU A 229 -9.80 -1.11 1.52
CA GLU A 229 -8.65 -1.23 0.60
C GLU A 229 -9.09 -1.65 -0.81
N ARG A 230 -10.34 -2.11 -0.97
CA ARG A 230 -10.88 -2.52 -2.26
C ARG A 230 -11.08 -1.30 -3.17
N SER A 231 -10.53 -1.37 -4.39
CA SER A 231 -10.65 -0.29 -5.38
C SER A 231 -12.10 -0.02 -5.77
N ASN A 232 -12.43 1.26 -5.98
CA ASN A 232 -13.71 1.70 -6.53
C ASN A 232 -13.80 1.50 -8.05
N PHE A 233 -12.65 1.43 -8.73
CA PHE A 233 -12.56 1.20 -10.17
C PHE A 233 -11.82 -0.11 -10.45
N SER A 234 -12.38 -0.92 -11.34
CA SER A 234 -11.74 -2.15 -11.79
C SER A 234 -12.14 -2.40 -13.24
N ILE A 235 -11.20 -2.85 -14.05
CA ILE A 235 -11.44 -3.34 -15.40
C ILE A 235 -11.79 -4.83 -15.32
N PRO A 236 -12.45 -5.43 -16.33
CA PRO A 236 -12.66 -6.86 -16.38
C PRO A 236 -11.39 -7.64 -15.97
N GLN A 237 -11.54 -8.50 -14.96
CA GLN A 237 -10.44 -9.34 -14.46
C GLN A 237 -10.64 -10.74 -15.02
N ARG A 238 -9.66 -11.25 -15.77
CA ARG A 238 -9.79 -12.50 -16.53
C ARG A 238 -10.89 -12.33 -17.59
N GLU A 239 -11.91 -13.19 -17.58
CA GLU A 239 -13.11 -13.08 -18.43
C GLU A 239 -14.29 -12.40 -17.71
N LEU A 240 -14.13 -12.00 -16.44
CA LEU A 240 -15.24 -11.46 -15.64
C LEU A 240 -15.32 -9.95 -15.72
N THR A 241 -16.51 -9.45 -16.01
CA THR A 241 -16.79 -8.02 -15.90
C THR A 241 -16.73 -7.56 -14.43
N PRO A 242 -16.49 -6.26 -14.17
CA PRO A 242 -16.57 -5.71 -12.82
C PRO A 242 -17.94 -6.02 -12.19
N LEU A 243 -19.04 -5.85 -12.91
CA LEU A 243 -20.36 -6.19 -12.39
C LEU A 243 -20.42 -7.64 -11.87
N SER A 244 -19.85 -8.57 -12.64
CA SER A 244 -19.74 -9.99 -12.28
C SER A 244 -19.02 -10.20 -10.96
N VAL A 245 -17.84 -9.60 -10.82
CA VAL A 245 -17.01 -9.67 -9.61
C VAL A 245 -17.74 -9.09 -8.39
N THR A 246 -18.53 -8.03 -8.54
CA THR A 246 -19.30 -7.44 -7.43
C THR A 246 -20.43 -8.33 -6.98
N LEU A 247 -21.26 -8.82 -7.92
CA LEU A 247 -22.41 -9.66 -7.56
C LEU A 247 -21.95 -10.98 -6.94
N GLN A 248 -20.93 -11.63 -7.50
CA GLN A 248 -20.39 -12.87 -6.93
C GLN A 248 -19.79 -12.66 -5.54
N ASN A 249 -19.04 -11.56 -5.31
CA ASN A 249 -18.54 -11.20 -3.98
C ASN A 249 -19.68 -10.92 -3.00
N LEU A 250 -20.72 -10.19 -3.42
CA LEU A 250 -21.89 -9.91 -2.59
C LEU A 250 -22.55 -11.21 -2.12
N LEU A 251 -22.75 -12.19 -3.00
CA LEU A 251 -23.32 -13.49 -2.63
C LEU A 251 -22.42 -14.26 -1.65
N VAL A 252 -21.09 -14.26 -1.85
CA VAL A 252 -20.14 -14.87 -0.91
C VAL A 252 -20.21 -14.18 0.47
N HIS A 253 -20.16 -12.85 0.52
CA HIS A 253 -20.21 -12.12 1.79
C HIS A 253 -21.55 -12.27 2.51
N LEU A 254 -22.67 -12.29 1.78
CA LEU A 254 -23.98 -12.60 2.35
C LEU A 254 -24.03 -14.01 2.94
N SER A 255 -23.49 -15.02 2.23
CA SER A 255 -23.41 -16.38 2.76
C SER A 255 -22.57 -16.46 4.04
N LEU A 256 -21.39 -15.85 4.05
CA LEU A 256 -20.53 -15.84 5.23
C LEU A 256 -21.20 -15.09 6.40
N LEU A 257 -21.87 -13.97 6.15
CA LEU A 257 -22.58 -13.23 7.19
C LEU A 257 -23.73 -14.05 7.76
N VAL A 258 -24.54 -14.69 6.90
CA VAL A 258 -25.58 -15.63 7.32
C VAL A 258 -24.99 -16.72 8.22
N ALA A 259 -23.87 -17.34 7.81
CA ALA A 259 -23.20 -18.37 8.61
C ALA A 259 -22.80 -17.87 10.02
N THR A 260 -22.27 -16.66 10.13
CA THR A 260 -21.94 -16.07 11.44
C THR A 260 -23.19 -15.82 12.30
N LEU A 261 -24.29 -15.36 11.70
CA LEU A 261 -25.56 -15.08 12.39
C LEU A 261 -26.33 -16.36 12.78
N THR A 262 -26.00 -17.49 12.16
CA THR A 262 -26.56 -18.81 12.46
C THR A 262 -25.64 -19.71 13.29
N GLY A 263 -24.52 -19.17 13.81
CA GLY A 263 -23.67 -19.86 14.80
C GLY A 263 -22.43 -20.57 14.26
N HIS A 264 -22.00 -20.31 13.02
CA HIS A 264 -20.80 -20.90 12.40
C HIS A 264 -19.59 -19.95 12.35
N ILE A 265 -19.47 -19.05 13.34
CA ILE A 265 -18.46 -17.97 13.32
C ILE A 265 -17.02 -18.49 13.26
N GLU A 266 -16.71 -19.54 14.03
CA GLU A 266 -15.37 -20.13 14.09
C GLU A 266 -14.93 -20.77 12.77
N ASP A 267 -15.89 -21.28 12.00
CA ASP A 267 -15.60 -21.86 10.69
C ASP A 267 -15.38 -20.78 9.63
N VAL A 268 -16.12 -19.67 9.73
CA VAL A 268 -15.92 -18.49 8.87
C VAL A 268 -14.55 -17.85 9.13
N VAL A 269 -14.12 -17.74 10.39
CA VAL A 269 -12.79 -17.22 10.76
C VAL A 269 -11.66 -18.01 10.08
N ARG A 270 -11.83 -19.32 9.87
CA ARG A 270 -10.83 -20.16 9.19
C ARG A 270 -10.81 -19.97 7.67
N LEU A 271 -11.92 -19.52 7.07
CA LEU A 271 -12.03 -19.26 5.64
C LEU A 271 -11.49 -17.89 5.22
N VAL A 272 -11.33 -16.94 6.15
CA VAL A 272 -11.01 -15.54 5.85
C VAL A 272 -9.52 -15.24 6.01
N HIS A 273 -8.97 -14.52 5.03
CA HIS A 273 -7.59 -14.06 4.97
C HIS A 273 -7.54 -12.55 4.60
N PRO A 274 -6.82 -11.71 5.38
CA PRO A 274 -6.02 -12.00 6.57
C PRO A 274 -6.87 -12.47 7.77
N LYS A 275 -6.24 -13.02 8.81
CA LYS A 275 -6.97 -13.49 10.00
C LYS A 275 -7.70 -12.33 10.69
N VAL A 276 -8.99 -12.50 10.90
CA VAL A 276 -9.87 -11.55 11.60
C VAL A 276 -10.37 -12.22 12.88
N ASN A 277 -10.41 -11.47 13.99
CA ASN A 277 -10.89 -11.99 15.27
C ASN A 277 -12.40 -12.27 15.22
N SER A 278 -12.85 -13.33 15.90
CA SER A 278 -14.26 -13.74 15.93
C SER A 278 -15.20 -12.58 16.29
N ASP A 279 -14.85 -11.77 17.30
CA ASP A 279 -15.68 -10.62 17.74
C ASP A 279 -15.87 -9.54 16.67
N SER A 280 -14.91 -9.38 15.76
CA SER A 280 -14.95 -8.39 14.68
C SER A 280 -15.48 -8.93 13.35
N MET A 281 -15.73 -10.23 13.25
CA MET A 281 -16.03 -10.89 11.98
C MET A 281 -17.34 -10.40 11.33
N GLN A 282 -18.39 -10.21 12.14
CA GLN A 282 -19.66 -9.69 11.62
C GLN A 282 -19.49 -8.28 11.05
N MET A 283 -18.81 -7.40 11.78
CA MET A 283 -18.53 -6.03 11.33
C MET A 283 -17.68 -6.02 10.06
N PHE A 284 -16.66 -6.88 9.99
CA PHE A 284 -15.83 -7.05 8.80
C PHE A 284 -16.69 -7.42 7.57
N LEU A 285 -17.57 -8.41 7.69
CA LEU A 285 -18.44 -8.84 6.58
C LEU A 285 -19.49 -7.79 6.21
N VAL A 286 -20.05 -7.07 7.18
CA VAL A 286 -20.99 -5.96 6.93
C VAL A 286 -20.29 -4.84 6.15
N GLN A 287 -19.06 -4.47 6.50
CA GLN A 287 -18.28 -3.48 5.75
C GLN A 287 -18.01 -3.93 4.31
N HIS A 288 -17.81 -5.23 4.08
CA HIS A 288 -17.68 -5.78 2.73
C HIS A 288 -18.99 -5.70 1.94
N ILE A 289 -20.13 -5.99 2.56
CA ILE A 289 -21.47 -5.87 1.93
C ILE A 289 -21.79 -4.41 1.61
N GLU A 290 -21.50 -3.47 2.52
CA GLU A 290 -21.64 -2.03 2.28
C GLU A 290 -20.82 -1.59 1.07
N LYS A 291 -19.57 -2.06 1.02
CA LYS A 291 -18.69 -1.81 -0.13
C LYS A 291 -19.25 -2.43 -1.40
N ASP A 292 -19.77 -3.65 -1.38
CA ASP A 292 -20.36 -4.29 -2.55
C ASP A 292 -21.60 -3.57 -3.05
N LEU A 293 -22.48 -3.11 -2.16
CA LEU A 293 -23.67 -2.34 -2.52
C LEU A 293 -23.29 -0.98 -3.12
N ALA A 294 -22.29 -0.30 -2.57
CA ALA A 294 -21.76 0.94 -3.14
C ALA A 294 -21.12 0.71 -4.52
N LEU A 295 -20.33 -0.36 -4.67
CA LEU A 295 -19.73 -0.75 -5.96
C LEU A 295 -20.81 -1.14 -6.98
N LEU A 296 -21.86 -1.84 -6.55
CA LEU A 296 -22.98 -2.23 -7.39
C LEU A 296 -23.72 -1.00 -7.88
N SER A 297 -24.13 -0.13 -6.96
CA SER A 297 -24.81 1.15 -7.22
C SER A 297 -24.09 1.97 -8.29
N ASN A 298 -22.77 2.10 -8.13
CA ASN A 298 -21.93 2.71 -9.14
C ASN A 298 -22.01 1.94 -10.47
N ARG A 299 -21.73 0.64 -10.50
CA ARG A 299 -21.65 -0.17 -11.74
C ARG A 299 -22.95 -0.24 -12.55
N ILE A 300 -24.12 -0.22 -11.90
CA ILE A 300 -25.43 -0.17 -12.58
C ILE A 300 -25.93 1.27 -12.81
N ALA A 301 -25.19 2.28 -12.32
CA ALA A 301 -25.53 3.70 -12.36
C ALA A 301 -26.94 3.98 -11.83
N LYS A 302 -27.28 3.44 -10.65
CA LYS A 302 -28.58 3.63 -9.99
C LYS A 302 -28.41 4.25 -8.60
N ASN A 303 -29.49 4.80 -8.04
CA ASN A 303 -29.47 5.28 -6.66
C ASN A 303 -29.49 4.09 -5.67
N ASN A 304 -29.38 4.36 -4.37
CA ASN A 304 -29.33 3.31 -3.35
C ASN A 304 -30.61 2.45 -3.28
N ASP A 305 -31.78 3.04 -3.52
CA ASP A 305 -33.07 2.34 -3.45
C ASP A 305 -33.28 1.42 -4.67
N ASP A 306 -32.98 1.93 -5.86
CA ASP A 306 -32.95 1.15 -7.10
C ASP A 306 -31.90 0.05 -7.04
N THR A 307 -30.73 0.32 -6.42
CA THR A 307 -29.70 -0.70 -6.20
C THR A 307 -30.18 -1.79 -5.24
N ASN A 308 -30.86 -1.41 -4.17
CA ASN A 308 -31.47 -2.36 -3.25
C ASN A 308 -32.50 -3.23 -3.98
N SER A 309 -33.37 -2.59 -4.76
CA SER A 309 -34.37 -3.26 -5.61
C SER A 309 -33.72 -4.18 -6.64
N ALA A 310 -32.61 -3.76 -7.25
CA ALA A 310 -31.82 -4.55 -8.19
C ALA A 310 -31.26 -5.82 -7.55
N VAL A 311 -30.81 -5.77 -6.29
CA VAL A 311 -30.39 -6.97 -5.55
C VAL A 311 -31.56 -7.93 -5.36
N HIS A 312 -32.75 -7.43 -5.01
CA HIS A 312 -33.96 -8.26 -4.90
C HIS A 312 -34.39 -8.86 -6.25
N ILE A 313 -34.27 -8.12 -7.35
CA ILE A 313 -34.50 -8.62 -8.72
C ILE A 313 -33.49 -9.72 -9.06
N PHE A 314 -32.21 -9.54 -8.74
CA PHE A 314 -31.20 -10.55 -8.98
C PHE A 314 -31.46 -11.85 -8.20
N PHE A 315 -31.93 -11.74 -6.94
CA PHE A 315 -32.35 -12.91 -6.15
C PHE A 315 -33.58 -13.61 -6.74
N LYS A 316 -34.54 -12.85 -7.29
CA LYS A 316 -35.64 -13.42 -8.07
C LYS A 316 -35.13 -14.21 -9.27
N ASP A 317 -34.17 -13.66 -10.03
CA ASP A 317 -33.60 -14.35 -11.19
C ASP A 317 -32.85 -15.62 -10.80
N LEU A 318 -32.14 -15.60 -9.66
CA LEU A 318 -31.50 -16.79 -9.07
C LEU A 318 -32.54 -17.84 -8.65
N LEU A 319 -33.66 -17.44 -8.05
CA LEU A 319 -34.70 -18.35 -7.61
C LEU A 319 -35.42 -19.01 -8.80
N LEU A 320 -35.83 -18.21 -9.78
CA LEU A 320 -36.68 -18.66 -10.88
C LEU A 320 -35.93 -19.44 -11.97
N ASN A 321 -34.62 -19.26 -12.11
CA ASN A 321 -33.79 -20.04 -13.04
C ASN A 321 -33.22 -21.30 -12.36
N ASP A 322 -34.07 -22.32 -12.24
CA ASP A 322 -33.79 -23.59 -11.55
C ASP A 322 -33.15 -24.67 -12.43
N LYS A 323 -33.01 -24.42 -13.74
CA LYS A 323 -32.42 -25.38 -14.69
C LYS A 323 -31.07 -25.88 -14.19
N PRO A 324 -30.87 -27.20 -14.01
CA PRO A 324 -29.62 -27.73 -13.47
C PRO A 324 -28.47 -27.44 -14.43
N ASP A 325 -27.33 -27.04 -13.86
CA ASP A 325 -26.08 -26.86 -14.58
C ASP A 325 -24.99 -27.60 -13.80
N ASN A 326 -24.43 -28.64 -14.41
CA ASN A 326 -23.42 -29.48 -13.78
C ASN A 326 -22.20 -28.68 -13.31
N ILE A 327 -21.85 -27.59 -14.00
CA ILE A 327 -20.72 -26.72 -13.66
C ILE A 327 -20.96 -26.00 -12.31
N MET A 328 -22.22 -25.71 -11.98
CA MET A 328 -22.59 -25.04 -10.72
C MET A 328 -22.59 -25.98 -9.50
N MET A 329 -22.48 -27.29 -9.74
CA MET A 329 -22.49 -28.31 -8.69
C MET A 329 -21.10 -28.87 -8.37
N VAL A 330 -20.05 -28.36 -9.03
CA VAL A 330 -18.66 -28.84 -8.85
C VAL A 330 -18.04 -28.25 -7.59
N ASP A 331 -17.14 -29.00 -6.96
CA ASP A 331 -16.33 -28.54 -5.84
C ASP A 331 -15.14 -27.71 -6.36
N LEU A 332 -15.00 -26.47 -5.87
CA LEU A 332 -14.03 -25.49 -6.38
C LEU A 332 -12.59 -25.75 -5.89
N THR A 333 -12.08 -26.95 -6.11
CA THR A 333 -10.79 -27.45 -5.58
C THR A 333 -9.56 -26.96 -6.35
N SER A 334 -9.74 -26.29 -7.50
CA SER A 334 -8.66 -25.70 -8.28
C SER A 334 -9.07 -24.34 -8.87
N VAL A 335 -8.06 -23.54 -9.20
CA VAL A 335 -8.21 -22.24 -9.87
C VAL A 335 -8.97 -22.37 -11.19
N GLN A 336 -8.70 -23.42 -11.97
CA GLN A 336 -9.34 -23.66 -13.26
C GLN A 336 -10.83 -23.97 -13.10
N ILE A 337 -11.21 -24.80 -12.12
CA ILE A 337 -12.62 -25.11 -11.83
C ILE A 337 -13.35 -23.85 -11.35
N ARG A 338 -12.72 -23.04 -10.49
CA ARG A 338 -13.26 -21.72 -10.09
C ARG A 338 -13.52 -20.85 -11.32
N ASN A 339 -12.56 -20.70 -12.23
CA ASN A 339 -12.71 -19.85 -13.42
C ASN A 339 -13.88 -20.34 -14.30
N GLN A 340 -14.01 -21.65 -14.49
CA GLN A 340 -15.15 -22.23 -15.24
C GLN A 340 -16.49 -21.94 -14.56
N TYR A 341 -16.56 -22.11 -13.24
CA TYR A 341 -17.74 -21.77 -12.44
C TYR A 341 -18.12 -20.29 -12.61
N GLU A 342 -17.17 -19.37 -12.44
CA GLU A 342 -17.46 -17.95 -12.52
C GLU A 342 -17.96 -17.54 -13.92
N ASN A 343 -17.37 -18.07 -14.99
CA ASN A 343 -17.76 -17.75 -16.36
C ASN A 343 -19.11 -18.36 -16.75
N ALA A 344 -19.45 -19.53 -16.20
CA ALA A 344 -20.77 -20.12 -16.38
C ALA A 344 -21.83 -19.36 -15.57
N PHE A 345 -21.49 -18.89 -14.36
CA PHE A 345 -22.38 -18.13 -13.50
C PHE A 345 -22.68 -16.76 -14.11
N ASP A 346 -21.66 -16.10 -14.66
CA ASP A 346 -21.77 -14.82 -15.36
C ASP A 346 -22.75 -14.91 -16.54
N ARG A 347 -22.54 -15.90 -17.42
CA ARG A 347 -23.38 -16.13 -18.60
C ARG A 347 -24.81 -16.50 -18.25
N LYS A 348 -25.01 -17.30 -17.21
CA LYS A 348 -26.34 -17.83 -16.83
C LYS A 348 -27.19 -16.79 -16.09
N PHE A 349 -26.59 -15.99 -15.20
CA PHE A 349 -27.35 -15.10 -14.30
C PHE A 349 -27.04 -13.63 -14.49
N ILE A 350 -25.76 -13.24 -14.58
CA ILE A 350 -25.36 -11.84 -14.46
C ILE A 350 -25.58 -11.06 -15.76
N GLN A 351 -25.22 -11.63 -16.91
CA GLN A 351 -25.45 -10.99 -18.21
C GLN A 351 -26.96 -10.82 -18.49
N PRO A 352 -27.83 -11.84 -18.31
CA PRO A 352 -29.27 -11.67 -18.48
C PRO A 352 -29.85 -10.63 -17.52
N PHE A 353 -29.48 -10.70 -16.24
CA PHE A 353 -29.90 -9.73 -15.22
C PHE A 353 -29.58 -8.29 -15.63
N PHE A 354 -28.34 -8.02 -16.04
CA PHE A 354 -27.93 -6.67 -16.45
C PHE A 354 -28.72 -6.18 -17.66
N ASN A 355 -28.96 -7.05 -18.65
CA ASN A 355 -29.69 -6.70 -19.86
C ASN A 355 -31.19 -6.43 -19.62
N SER A 356 -31.80 -7.05 -18.61
CA SER A 356 -33.23 -6.85 -18.28
C SER A 356 -33.48 -5.88 -17.13
N LEU A 357 -32.44 -5.39 -16.44
CA LEU A 357 -32.55 -4.63 -15.19
C LEU A 357 -33.47 -3.41 -15.30
N ASP A 358 -33.28 -2.56 -16.31
CA ASP A 358 -34.11 -1.35 -16.48
C ASP A 358 -35.59 -1.67 -16.67
N LYS A 359 -35.89 -2.74 -17.41
CA LYS A 359 -37.26 -3.21 -17.65
C LYS A 359 -37.88 -3.77 -16.37
N GLU A 360 -37.13 -4.58 -15.62
CA GLU A 360 -37.58 -5.18 -14.36
C GLU A 360 -37.79 -4.10 -13.28
N LEU A 361 -36.91 -3.09 -13.18
CA LEU A 361 -37.08 -1.95 -12.27
C LEU A 361 -38.35 -1.16 -12.62
N LEU A 362 -38.59 -0.88 -13.92
CA LEU A 362 -39.83 -0.22 -14.35
C LEU A 362 -41.08 -1.03 -14.02
N GLN A 363 -41.03 -2.36 -14.14
CA GLN A 363 -42.15 -3.23 -13.75
C GLN A 363 -42.35 -3.26 -12.23
N PHE A 364 -41.27 -3.38 -11.47
CA PHE A 364 -41.31 -3.34 -10.02
C PHE A 364 -41.89 -2.03 -9.50
N ASN A 365 -41.46 -0.89 -10.07
CA ASN A 365 -42.02 0.42 -9.73
C ASN A 365 -43.52 0.50 -10.02
N LYS A 366 -44.03 -0.10 -11.11
CA LYS A 366 -45.49 -0.18 -11.35
C LYS A 366 -46.22 -0.97 -10.26
N PHE A 367 -45.66 -2.10 -9.81
CA PHE A 367 -46.26 -2.89 -8.72
C PHE A 367 -46.23 -2.16 -7.39
N LEU A 368 -45.15 -1.43 -7.12
CA LEU A 368 -44.99 -0.56 -5.96
C LEU A 368 -46.06 0.53 -5.94
N ILE A 369 -46.22 1.26 -7.04
CA ILE A 369 -47.21 2.34 -7.19
C ILE A 369 -48.65 1.82 -6.97
N ALA A 370 -48.94 0.60 -7.43
CA ALA A 370 -50.24 -0.05 -7.24
C ALA A 370 -50.44 -0.66 -5.84
N ASP A 371 -49.45 -0.61 -4.95
CA ASP A 371 -49.56 -1.07 -3.56
C ASP A 371 -50.05 0.07 -2.66
N ARG A 372 -51.01 -0.24 -1.77
CA ARG A 372 -51.65 0.75 -0.88
C ARG A 372 -50.65 1.46 0.02
N CYS A 373 -49.54 0.81 0.38
CA CYS A 373 -48.49 1.42 1.19
C CYS A 373 -47.83 2.65 0.51
N ILE A 374 -47.86 2.72 -0.83
CA ILE A 374 -47.29 3.84 -1.60
C ILE A 374 -48.39 4.80 -2.03
N SER A 375 -49.53 4.30 -2.54
CA SER A 375 -50.62 5.16 -3.00
C SER A 375 -51.25 6.01 -1.88
N ASP A 376 -51.21 5.52 -0.65
CA ASP A 376 -51.85 6.16 0.51
C ASP A 376 -50.88 7.07 1.28
N SER A 377 -49.57 7.02 0.96
CA SER A 377 -48.54 7.84 1.60
C SER A 377 -48.27 9.13 0.80
N PRO A 378 -48.54 10.33 1.34
CA PRO A 378 -48.37 11.59 0.61
C PRO A 378 -46.91 11.86 0.18
N LEU A 379 -45.93 11.39 0.96
CA LEU A 379 -44.51 11.54 0.61
C LEU A 379 -44.12 10.61 -0.54
N MET A 380 -44.58 9.36 -0.49
CA MET A 380 -44.24 8.37 -1.51
C MET A 380 -44.87 8.75 -2.85
N ARG A 381 -46.08 9.32 -2.86
CA ARG A 381 -46.68 9.84 -4.09
C ARG A 381 -45.85 10.96 -4.74
N LYS A 382 -45.25 11.85 -3.94
CA LYS A 382 -44.32 12.88 -4.45
C LYS A 382 -43.01 12.29 -4.95
N ILE A 383 -42.39 11.38 -4.19
CA ILE A 383 -41.11 10.74 -4.57
C ILE A 383 -41.26 9.93 -5.87
N PHE A 384 -42.39 9.24 -6.05
CA PHE A 384 -42.69 8.46 -7.26
C PHE A 384 -43.41 9.27 -8.35
N GLU A 385 -43.50 10.59 -8.18
CA GLU A 385 -44.05 11.53 -9.18
C GLU A 385 -45.50 11.17 -9.63
N LEU A 386 -46.33 10.67 -8.70
CA LEU A 386 -47.69 10.15 -8.99
C LEU A 386 -48.79 11.21 -9.11
N ASP A 387 -48.56 12.40 -8.56
CA ASP A 387 -49.56 13.47 -8.43
C ASP A 387 -49.46 14.54 -9.53
N GLU A 388 -48.53 14.40 -10.50
CA GLU A 388 -48.27 15.43 -11.52
C GLU A 388 -48.95 15.13 -12.87
N GLU A 389 -50.06 15.81 -13.16
CA GLU A 389 -50.54 15.94 -14.55
C GLU A 389 -49.67 16.97 -15.28
N LEU A 390 -48.81 16.49 -16.19
CA LEU A 390 -47.84 17.32 -16.92
C LEU A 390 -48.53 18.17 -18.00
N ASP A 391 -49.03 19.36 -17.64
CA ASP A 391 -49.44 20.37 -18.62
C ASP A 391 -48.22 21.16 -19.12
N PHE A 392 -47.84 20.92 -20.39
CA PHE A 392 -46.71 21.58 -21.05
C PHE A 392 -47.06 22.92 -21.70
N SER A 393 -48.31 23.37 -21.61
CA SER A 393 -48.77 24.58 -22.31
C SER A 393 -48.28 25.88 -21.67
N ASN A 394 -48.00 25.90 -20.35
CA ASN A 394 -47.53 27.08 -19.61
C ASN A 394 -46.49 26.72 -18.53
N VAL A 395 -45.24 26.43 -18.94
CA VAL A 395 -44.14 26.13 -18.00
C VAL A 395 -43.53 27.41 -17.44
N THR A 396 -43.58 27.58 -16.11
CA THR A 396 -42.92 28.64 -15.35
C THR A 396 -41.79 28.07 -14.48
N VAL A 397 -40.96 28.89 -13.83
CA VAL A 397 -39.90 28.41 -12.91
C VAL A 397 -40.47 27.61 -11.73
N MET A 398 -41.72 27.87 -11.33
CA MET A 398 -42.40 27.16 -10.23
C MET A 398 -43.10 25.88 -10.70
N SER A 399 -43.03 25.56 -11.99
CA SER A 399 -43.65 24.38 -12.56
C SER A 399 -42.92 23.12 -12.09
N PRO A 400 -43.62 22.12 -11.51
CA PRO A 400 -43.01 20.92 -10.94
C PRO A 400 -42.10 20.14 -11.91
N GLN A 401 -42.40 20.24 -13.22
CA GLN A 401 -41.64 19.64 -14.31
C GLN A 401 -40.15 20.07 -14.36
N LEU A 402 -39.80 21.24 -13.78
CA LEU A 402 -38.43 21.72 -13.70
C LEU A 402 -37.69 21.25 -12.44
N TRP A 403 -38.40 20.72 -11.46
CA TRP A 403 -37.88 20.30 -10.15
C TRP A 403 -37.79 18.78 -9.99
N LEU A 404 -38.08 18.02 -11.05
CA LEU A 404 -37.90 16.57 -11.07
C LEU A 404 -36.42 16.20 -10.85
N TYR A 405 -36.20 15.12 -10.11
CA TYR A 405 -34.86 14.62 -9.85
C TYR A 405 -34.20 14.18 -11.16
N ARG A 406 -32.95 14.61 -11.37
CA ARG A 406 -32.12 14.16 -12.48
C ARG A 406 -30.85 13.57 -11.93
N GLN A 407 -30.43 12.45 -12.51
CA GLN A 407 -29.16 11.84 -12.17
C GLN A 407 -28.03 12.83 -12.45
N SER A 408 -27.19 13.09 -11.44
CA SER A 408 -26.04 13.96 -11.58
C SER A 408 -24.95 13.27 -12.39
N VAL A 409 -24.28 14.04 -13.26
CA VAL A 409 -23.04 13.61 -13.91
C VAL A 409 -21.93 13.61 -12.87
N SER A 410 -21.18 12.51 -12.77
CA SER A 410 -20.07 12.38 -11.81
C SER A 410 -18.86 11.65 -12.42
N VAL A 411 -17.74 11.62 -11.69
CA VAL A 411 -16.57 10.81 -12.09
C VAL A 411 -16.92 9.31 -12.03
N GLU A 412 -17.83 8.91 -11.14
CA GLU A 412 -18.36 7.55 -11.08
C GLU A 412 -19.17 7.21 -12.33
N SER A 413 -20.00 8.12 -12.85
CA SER A 413 -20.74 7.87 -14.09
C SER A 413 -19.79 7.70 -15.29
N LEU A 414 -18.69 8.47 -15.33
CA LEU A 414 -17.61 8.27 -16.30
C LEU A 414 -16.97 6.87 -16.18
N LYS A 415 -16.63 6.46 -14.95
CA LYS A 415 -16.03 5.14 -14.67
C LYS A 415 -16.90 4.00 -15.20
N VAL A 416 -18.22 4.10 -15.02
CA VAL A 416 -19.20 3.13 -15.55
C VAL A 416 -19.20 3.13 -17.07
N ALA A 417 -19.26 4.31 -17.69
CA ALA A 417 -19.25 4.43 -19.14
C ALA A 417 -17.98 3.81 -19.78
N VAL A 418 -16.82 4.02 -19.15
CA VAL A 418 -15.56 3.39 -19.56
C VAL A 418 -15.63 1.86 -19.43
N GLN A 419 -16.11 1.35 -18.30
CA GLN A 419 -16.26 -0.10 -18.09
C GLN A 419 -17.19 -0.74 -19.14
N LEU A 420 -18.29 -0.07 -19.49
CA LEU A 420 -19.22 -0.53 -20.53
C LEU A 420 -18.56 -0.53 -21.92
N LYS A 421 -17.82 0.52 -22.28
CA LYS A 421 -17.09 0.56 -23.57
C LYS A 421 -16.02 -0.53 -23.64
N VAL A 422 -15.31 -0.80 -22.54
CA VAL A 422 -14.33 -1.89 -22.46
C VAL A 422 -14.99 -3.25 -22.62
N ALA A 423 -16.10 -3.52 -21.91
CA ALA A 423 -16.84 -4.78 -22.04
C ALA A 423 -17.39 -5.01 -23.46
N GLY A 424 -17.74 -3.94 -24.17
CA GLY A 424 -18.13 -3.97 -25.58
C GLY A 424 -16.98 -4.11 -26.58
N GLY A 425 -15.73 -4.29 -26.14
CA GLY A 425 -14.55 -4.46 -27.00
C GLY A 425 -13.90 -3.15 -27.47
N GLY A 426 -14.39 -1.98 -27.01
CA GLY A 426 -13.89 -0.65 -27.39
C GLY A 426 -12.71 -0.14 -26.56
N ALA A 427 -11.98 -1.02 -25.86
CA ALA A 427 -10.88 -0.63 -24.97
C ALA A 427 -9.71 0.04 -25.71
N LYS A 428 -9.48 -0.32 -26.98
CA LYS A 428 -8.39 0.22 -27.80
C LYS A 428 -8.58 1.71 -28.11
N ASP A 429 -9.81 2.17 -28.25
CA ASP A 429 -10.11 3.57 -28.59
C ASP A 429 -9.86 4.51 -27.39
N ILE A 430 -9.91 3.97 -26.17
CA ILE A 430 -9.84 4.72 -24.91
C ILE A 430 -8.77 4.17 -23.96
N SER A 431 -7.68 3.62 -24.50
CA SER A 431 -6.66 2.91 -23.71
C SER A 431 -5.97 3.78 -22.64
N ILE A 432 -5.72 5.06 -22.91
CA ILE A 432 -5.10 5.97 -21.93
C ILE A 432 -6.08 6.26 -20.79
N LEU A 433 -7.35 6.52 -21.12
CA LEU A 433 -8.38 6.78 -20.11
C LEU A 433 -8.62 5.55 -19.22
N VAL A 434 -8.61 4.37 -19.82
CA VAL A 434 -8.64 3.07 -19.14
C VAL A 434 -7.50 2.97 -18.14
N LYS A 435 -6.24 3.12 -18.59
CA LYS A 435 -5.05 3.06 -17.72
C LYS A 435 -5.05 4.11 -16.62
N PHE A 436 -5.47 5.33 -16.94
CA PHE A 436 -5.58 6.41 -15.98
C PHE A 436 -6.55 6.08 -14.85
N LEU A 437 -7.75 5.58 -15.18
CA LEU A 437 -8.76 5.23 -14.17
C LEU A 437 -8.36 4.00 -13.34
N GLU A 438 -7.59 3.06 -13.91
CA GLU A 438 -7.00 1.93 -13.17
C GLU A 438 -6.04 2.38 -12.08
N GLN A 439 -5.19 3.38 -12.38
CA GLN A 439 -4.13 3.85 -11.48
C GLN A 439 -4.50 5.13 -10.71
N GLU A 440 -5.72 5.64 -10.87
CA GLU A 440 -6.18 6.96 -10.41
C GLU A 440 -5.93 7.21 -8.91
N SER A 441 -6.10 6.18 -8.06
CA SER A 441 -5.85 6.28 -6.61
C SER A 441 -4.38 6.53 -6.28
N VAL A 442 -3.45 6.06 -7.12
CA VAL A 442 -2.01 6.27 -6.97
C VAL A 442 -1.60 7.56 -7.68
N LEU A 443 -2.10 7.82 -8.88
CA LEU A 443 -1.78 9.01 -9.67
C LEU A 443 -2.14 10.30 -8.94
N SER A 444 -3.27 10.32 -8.22
CA SER A 444 -3.68 11.47 -7.41
C SER A 444 -2.74 11.78 -6.23
N LEU A 445 -1.89 10.84 -5.81
CA LEU A 445 -0.89 11.04 -4.75
C LEU A 445 0.43 11.62 -5.27
N ILE A 446 0.71 11.49 -6.57
CA ILE A 446 1.97 11.96 -7.20
C ILE A 446 2.17 13.46 -7.01
N LYS A 447 1.08 14.24 -6.97
CA LYS A 447 1.11 15.69 -6.72
C LYS A 447 1.81 16.09 -5.42
N GLU A 448 1.86 15.19 -4.44
CA GLU A 448 2.48 15.42 -3.14
C GLU A 448 4.00 15.17 -3.16
N LEU A 449 4.55 14.56 -4.22
CA LEU A 449 5.97 14.21 -4.34
C LEU A 449 6.91 15.43 -4.21
N PRO A 450 6.66 16.58 -4.87
CA PRO A 450 7.51 17.77 -4.69
C PRO A 450 7.56 18.27 -3.25
N LEU A 451 6.43 18.19 -2.51
CA LEU A 451 6.36 18.59 -1.10
C LEU A 451 7.15 17.61 -0.22
N ILE A 452 7.08 16.31 -0.50
CA ILE A 452 7.88 15.29 0.19
C ILE A 452 9.38 15.52 -0.07
N LEU A 453 9.76 15.85 -1.29
CA LEU A 453 11.15 16.18 -1.64
C LEU A 453 11.61 17.49 -1.00
N GLU A 454 10.72 18.48 -0.89
CA GLU A 454 11.01 19.72 -0.16
C GLU A 454 11.29 19.44 1.32
N LEU A 455 10.54 18.53 1.95
CA LEU A 455 10.83 18.07 3.31
C LEU A 455 12.23 17.47 3.40
N GLN A 456 12.59 16.57 2.48
CA GLN A 456 13.93 15.96 2.46
C GLN A 456 15.03 17.01 2.29
N LYS A 457 14.85 17.98 1.39
CA LYS A 457 15.82 19.08 1.18
C LYS A 457 16.02 19.92 2.44
N ILE A 458 14.94 20.23 3.16
CA ILE A 458 15.03 20.97 4.44
C ILE A 458 15.73 20.13 5.50
N LEU A 459 15.37 18.85 5.64
CA LEU A 459 15.98 17.95 6.60
C LEU A 459 17.48 17.78 6.32
N GLN A 460 17.86 17.63 5.05
CA GLN A 460 19.25 17.60 4.64
C GLN A 460 19.97 18.91 4.95
N HIS A 461 19.43 20.05 4.53
CA HIS A 461 20.09 21.35 4.75
C HIS A 461 20.34 21.64 6.23
N GLU A 462 19.35 21.38 7.09
CA GLU A 462 19.45 21.73 8.50
C GLU A 462 20.22 20.67 9.31
N PHE A 463 20.05 19.37 9.01
CA PHE A 463 20.43 18.27 9.90
C PHE A 463 21.40 17.24 9.33
N ASN A 464 21.71 17.28 8.03
CA ASN A 464 22.71 16.38 7.44
C ASN A 464 24.06 16.58 8.16
N TYR A 465 24.72 15.48 8.51
CA TYR A 465 25.93 15.44 9.33
C TYR A 465 25.82 16.00 10.77
N LYS A 466 24.68 16.57 11.17
CA LYS A 466 24.48 17.13 12.52
C LYS A 466 23.64 16.24 13.42
N LEU A 467 22.73 15.44 12.87
CA LEU A 467 21.82 14.61 13.64
C LEU A 467 22.43 13.24 13.93
N ASP A 468 22.41 12.82 15.19
CA ASP A 468 22.82 11.48 15.60
C ASP A 468 21.69 10.48 15.31
N LYS A 469 22.02 9.30 14.79
CA LYS A 469 21.04 8.25 14.45
C LYS A 469 20.18 7.86 15.66
N LYS A 470 20.81 7.72 16.83
CA LYS A 470 20.10 7.42 18.10
C LYS A 470 19.09 8.52 18.45
N THR A 471 19.48 9.78 18.32
CA THR A 471 18.57 10.92 18.56
C THR A 471 17.41 10.95 17.57
N ALA A 472 17.65 10.59 16.30
CA ALA A 472 16.58 10.50 15.31
C ALA A 472 15.57 9.38 15.63
N VAL A 473 16.05 8.25 16.19
CA VAL A 473 15.21 7.12 16.58
C VAL A 473 14.42 7.43 17.86
N ASP A 474 15.10 7.95 18.88
CA ASP A 474 14.52 8.15 20.21
C ASP A 474 13.56 9.35 20.27
N LYS A 475 13.77 10.39 19.44
CA LYS A 475 12.90 11.58 19.42
C LYS A 475 11.68 11.39 18.51
N THR A 476 10.52 11.76 19.05
CA THR A 476 9.28 11.86 18.29
C THR A 476 9.25 13.13 17.44
N VAL A 477 8.40 13.15 16.40
CA VAL A 477 8.16 14.36 15.60
C VAL A 477 7.68 15.54 16.46
N VAL A 478 6.83 15.29 17.46
CA VAL A 478 6.35 16.35 18.37
C VAL A 478 7.50 17.00 19.13
N GLU A 479 8.40 16.19 19.70
CA GLU A 479 9.58 16.67 20.43
C GLU A 479 10.53 17.42 19.49
N PHE A 480 10.79 16.87 18.30
CA PHE A 480 11.61 17.53 17.29
C PHE A 480 11.06 18.90 16.87
N LEU A 481 9.75 19.01 16.63
CA LEU A 481 9.10 20.29 16.31
C LEU A 481 9.11 21.27 17.50
N SER A 482 9.22 20.78 18.73
CA SER A 482 9.40 21.61 19.92
C SER A 482 10.82 22.16 20.07
N ASP A 483 11.84 21.44 19.60
CA ASP A 483 13.24 21.87 19.64
C ASP A 483 13.53 22.99 18.63
N ILE A 484 12.93 22.95 17.44
CA ILE A 484 13.07 24.00 16.40
C ILE A 484 12.54 25.37 16.89
N ASN A 485 11.65 25.33 17.88
CA ASN A 485 10.89 26.47 18.40
C ASN A 485 11.76 27.53 19.10
N ALA A 486 13.03 27.21 19.42
CA ALA A 486 13.94 28.14 20.08
C ALA A 486 14.66 29.13 19.14
N SER A 487 14.66 28.91 17.81
CA SER A 487 15.49 29.73 16.89
C SER A 487 14.86 30.12 15.55
N LYS A 488 13.83 29.42 15.04
CA LYS A 488 13.20 29.73 13.71
C LYS A 488 11.70 29.34 13.63
N PRO A 489 10.73 30.21 14.01
CA PRO A 489 9.30 29.86 14.06
C PRO A 489 8.63 29.62 12.69
N GLU A 490 9.11 30.28 11.63
CA GLU A 490 8.57 30.10 10.27
C GLU A 490 8.95 28.74 9.68
N LEU A 491 10.19 28.30 9.91
CA LEU A 491 10.67 26.98 9.51
C LEU A 491 9.85 25.87 10.16
N LYS A 492 9.51 26.01 11.45
CA LYS A 492 8.66 25.06 12.15
C LYS A 492 7.30 24.89 11.48
N LYS A 493 6.58 25.98 11.20
CA LYS A 493 5.26 25.92 10.54
C LYS A 493 5.35 25.22 9.19
N LYS A 494 6.42 25.50 8.43
CA LYS A 494 6.68 24.87 7.13
C LYS A 494 6.92 23.37 7.26
N VAL A 495 7.84 22.96 8.13
CA VAL A 495 8.16 21.53 8.37
C VAL A 495 6.95 20.78 8.91
N GLU A 496 6.16 21.37 9.82
CA GLU A 496 4.94 20.75 10.33
C GLU A 496 3.90 20.49 9.22
N LYS A 497 3.72 21.45 8.29
CA LYS A 497 2.84 21.27 7.13
C LYS A 497 3.33 20.14 6.23
N LEU A 498 4.63 20.09 5.96
CA LEU A 498 5.24 19.07 5.10
C LEU A 498 5.20 17.67 5.72
N ILE A 499 5.40 17.54 7.04
CA ILE A 499 5.25 16.26 7.75
C ILE A 499 3.79 15.80 7.73
N LYS A 500 2.82 16.70 7.94
CA LYS A 500 1.39 16.35 7.82
C LYS A 500 1.04 15.82 6.42
N CYS A 501 1.60 16.45 5.37
CA CYS A 501 1.51 15.96 4.00
C CYS A 501 2.12 14.55 3.87
N PHE A 502 3.36 14.35 4.32
CA PHE A 502 4.02 13.03 4.29
C PHE A 502 3.21 11.93 4.99
N ILE A 503 2.69 12.18 6.19
CA ILE A 503 1.88 11.24 6.97
C ILE A 503 0.62 10.86 6.19
N LYS A 504 -0.08 11.86 5.63
CA LYS A 504 -1.29 11.63 4.83
C LYS A 504 -0.96 10.75 3.62
N THR A 505 0.07 11.11 2.86
CA THR A 505 0.46 10.41 1.63
C THR A 505 0.94 8.99 1.92
N TRP A 506 1.75 8.76 2.95
CA TRP A 506 2.18 7.42 3.37
C TRP A 506 0.98 6.53 3.74
N ASN A 507 0.08 7.04 4.59
CA ASN A 507 -1.06 6.27 5.06
C ASN A 507 -2.06 5.92 3.95
N GLN A 508 -2.09 6.72 2.87
CA GLN A 508 -2.85 6.43 1.64
C GLN A 508 -2.09 5.46 0.72
N ALA A 509 -0.79 5.67 0.52
CA ALA A 509 0.05 4.87 -0.38
C ALA A 509 0.30 3.44 0.12
N ARG A 510 0.38 3.22 1.45
CA ARG A 510 0.70 1.89 2.02
C ARG A 510 -0.26 0.77 1.61
N GLY A 511 -1.53 1.12 1.35
CA GLY A 511 -2.55 0.17 0.85
C GLY A 511 -2.44 -0.10 -0.65
N LEU A 512 -1.65 0.71 -1.37
CA LEU A 512 -1.47 0.66 -2.82
C LEU A 512 -0.10 0.11 -3.23
N PHE A 513 0.79 -0.17 -2.28
CA PHE A 513 2.10 -0.76 -2.54
C PHE A 513 1.99 -2.11 -3.23
N THR A 514 2.82 -2.30 -4.26
CA THR A 514 2.86 -3.53 -5.03
C THR A 514 3.57 -4.63 -4.25
N GLU A 515 3.50 -5.86 -4.74
CA GLU A 515 4.27 -6.99 -4.18
C GLU A 515 5.78 -6.72 -4.15
N ARG A 516 6.29 -5.83 -5.01
CA ARG A 516 7.70 -5.42 -5.00
C ARG A 516 8.05 -4.68 -3.71
N GLU A 517 7.30 -3.63 -3.37
CA GLU A 517 7.56 -2.85 -2.14
C GLU A 517 7.35 -3.71 -0.89
N LYS A 518 6.32 -4.57 -0.89
CA LYS A 518 6.05 -5.51 0.22
C LYS A 518 7.15 -6.56 0.41
N ARG A 519 7.88 -6.94 -0.65
CA ARG A 519 9.03 -7.86 -0.55
C ARG A 519 10.29 -7.19 -0.05
N LEU A 520 10.49 -5.92 -0.40
CA LEU A 520 11.67 -5.17 0.04
C LEU A 520 11.67 -5.02 1.56
N GLU A 521 10.54 -4.66 2.14
CA GLU A 521 10.40 -4.53 3.61
C GLU A 521 8.98 -4.97 4.05
N PRO A 522 8.74 -6.24 4.40
CA PRO A 522 7.40 -6.77 4.65
C PRO A 522 6.70 -6.15 5.87
N ASN A 523 7.47 -5.65 6.84
CA ASN A 523 6.93 -5.10 8.07
C ASN A 523 6.54 -3.62 7.94
N LEU A 524 7.16 -2.88 7.01
CA LEU A 524 7.04 -1.42 6.94
C LEU A 524 5.65 -0.94 6.45
N PRO A 525 5.04 -1.52 5.38
CA PRO A 525 3.70 -1.14 4.93
C PRO A 525 2.60 -1.28 6.00
N SER A 526 2.81 -2.17 6.97
CA SER A 526 1.85 -2.41 8.06
C SER A 526 1.83 -1.25 9.07
N ILE A 527 2.86 -0.40 9.10
CA ILE A 527 3.00 0.71 10.05
C ILE A 527 2.17 1.90 9.57
N LYS A 528 1.25 2.35 10.43
CA LYS A 528 0.52 3.60 10.24
C LYS A 528 1.31 4.73 10.90
N LEU A 529 1.69 5.75 10.13
CA LEU A 529 2.43 6.89 10.67
C LEU A 529 1.49 7.90 11.33
N ASP A 530 1.95 8.49 12.42
CA ASP A 530 1.35 9.65 13.07
C ASP A 530 2.44 10.59 13.63
N ASN A 531 2.05 11.68 14.29
CA ASN A 531 2.99 12.65 14.86
C ASN A 531 3.77 12.11 16.07
N LYS A 532 3.42 10.95 16.62
CA LYS A 532 4.12 10.31 17.74
C LYS A 532 5.21 9.36 17.26
N CYS A 533 5.24 9.06 15.96
CA CYS A 533 6.32 8.27 15.38
C CYS A 533 7.68 8.96 15.51
N SER A 534 8.71 8.12 15.50
CA SER A 534 10.11 8.53 15.48
C SER A 534 10.44 9.39 14.26
N LEU A 535 11.27 10.42 14.44
CA LEU A 535 11.74 11.29 13.35
C LEU A 535 12.46 10.50 12.24
N ALA A 536 13.12 9.39 12.59
CA ALA A 536 13.87 8.56 11.66
C ALA A 536 13.03 8.01 10.48
N PHE A 537 11.70 7.85 10.65
CA PHE A 537 10.82 7.42 9.55
C PHE A 537 10.65 8.46 8.44
N PHE A 538 10.86 9.74 8.76
CA PHE A 538 10.66 10.85 7.84
C PHE A 538 11.93 11.26 7.08
N ILE A 539 13.07 10.66 7.40
CA ILE A 539 14.37 10.95 6.79
C ILE A 539 14.70 9.86 5.78
N ALA A 540 14.94 10.22 4.52
CA ALA A 540 15.38 9.28 3.49
C ALA A 540 16.84 8.85 3.76
N ALA A 541 17.02 7.67 4.35
CA ALA A 541 18.32 7.09 4.68
C ALA A 541 18.43 5.63 4.16
N PRO A 542 19.64 5.16 3.82
CA PRO A 542 19.85 3.85 3.18
C PRO A 542 19.62 2.63 4.07
N SER A 543 19.25 2.79 5.34
CA SER A 543 18.98 1.68 6.26
C SER A 543 17.86 1.99 7.28
N ASP A 544 17.26 0.92 7.81
CA ASP A 544 16.31 0.92 8.93
C ASP A 544 15.05 1.79 8.68
N HIS A 545 14.68 2.62 9.66
CA HIS A 545 13.52 3.51 9.65
C HIS A 545 13.48 4.44 8.43
N GLY A 546 14.65 4.85 7.91
CA GLY A 546 14.74 5.75 6.76
C GLY A 546 14.39 5.13 5.41
N LEU A 547 14.18 3.80 5.38
CA LEU A 547 13.59 3.11 4.24
C LEU A 547 12.15 3.56 4.00
N CYS A 548 11.44 4.08 5.00
CA CYS A 548 10.07 4.55 4.86
C CYS A 548 9.96 5.71 3.86
N ALA A 549 10.72 6.79 4.10
CA ALA A 549 10.80 7.91 3.18
C ALA A 549 11.36 7.51 1.82
N SER A 550 12.41 6.68 1.79
CA SER A 550 13.03 6.22 0.54
C SER A 550 12.05 5.40 -0.32
N MET A 551 11.29 4.51 0.30
CA MET A 551 10.31 3.66 -0.38
C MET A 551 9.12 4.47 -0.89
N LEU A 552 8.62 5.43 -0.12
CA LEU A 552 7.52 6.29 -0.58
C LEU A 552 7.93 7.11 -1.81
N ILE A 553 9.14 7.68 -1.79
CA ILE A 553 9.68 8.47 -2.89
C ILE A 553 9.91 7.60 -4.14
N ASP A 554 10.55 6.43 -4.01
CA ASP A 554 10.75 5.50 -5.14
C ASP A 554 9.42 5.00 -5.70
N PHE A 555 8.43 4.70 -4.84
CA PHE A 555 7.11 4.25 -5.25
C PHE A 555 6.39 5.32 -6.10
N LEU A 556 6.28 6.57 -5.61
CA LEU A 556 5.58 7.63 -6.35
C LEU A 556 6.30 7.95 -7.68
N ALA A 557 7.64 8.02 -7.66
CA ALA A 557 8.41 8.26 -8.88
C ALA A 557 8.28 7.12 -9.89
N PHE A 558 8.28 5.87 -9.41
CA PHE A 558 8.08 4.70 -10.24
C PHE A 558 6.70 4.71 -10.91
N GLN A 559 5.64 5.01 -10.15
CA GLN A 559 4.25 5.01 -10.66
C GLN A 559 4.02 6.08 -11.72
N GLN A 560 4.61 7.27 -11.57
CA GLN A 560 4.60 8.26 -12.66
C GLN A 560 5.25 7.71 -13.92
N ASN A 561 6.47 7.17 -13.80
CA ASN A 561 7.21 6.69 -14.96
C ASN A 561 6.50 5.53 -15.64
N ASP A 562 5.98 4.59 -14.86
CA ASP A 562 5.23 3.44 -15.36
C ASP A 562 4.02 3.89 -16.17
N PHE A 563 3.21 4.81 -15.63
CA PHE A 563 2.05 5.35 -16.35
C PHE A 563 2.42 6.12 -17.63
N LEU A 564 3.47 6.95 -17.59
CA LEU A 564 3.94 7.68 -18.78
C LEU A 564 4.50 6.73 -19.84
N GLU A 565 5.23 5.70 -19.45
CA GLU A 565 5.71 4.66 -20.36
C GLU A 565 4.56 3.86 -20.97
N GLU A 566 3.52 3.51 -20.21
CA GLU A 566 2.31 2.91 -20.76
C GLU A 566 1.66 3.83 -21.81
N CYS A 567 1.58 5.14 -21.55
CA CYS A 567 1.08 6.10 -22.53
C CYS A 567 1.93 6.15 -23.81
N ARG A 568 3.26 6.08 -23.68
CA ARG A 568 4.21 6.03 -24.81
C ARG A 568 4.08 4.73 -25.62
N LEU A 569 3.77 3.61 -24.97
CA LEU A 569 3.51 2.34 -25.63
C LEU A 569 2.19 2.36 -26.42
N ILE A 570 1.17 3.04 -25.90
CA ILE A 570 -0.11 3.23 -26.61
C ILE A 570 0.06 4.15 -27.81
N ASN A 571 0.83 5.24 -27.66
CA ASN A 571 1.11 6.16 -28.76
C ASN A 571 2.58 6.61 -28.75
N HIS A 572 3.35 6.05 -29.71
CA HIS A 572 4.77 6.31 -29.86
C HIS A 572 5.12 7.75 -30.26
N THR A 573 4.15 8.59 -30.62
CA THR A 573 4.41 10.02 -30.86
C THR A 573 4.71 10.79 -29.57
N TYR A 574 4.37 10.23 -28.42
CA TYR A 574 4.62 10.87 -27.13
C TYR A 574 6.08 10.71 -26.73
N VAL A 575 6.76 11.83 -26.54
CA VAL A 575 8.15 11.87 -26.10
C VAL A 575 8.19 12.61 -24.77
N PHE A 576 8.65 11.93 -23.73
CA PHE A 576 8.81 12.48 -22.40
C PHE A 576 10.28 12.79 -22.13
N GLN A 577 10.54 13.92 -21.48
CA GLN A 577 11.90 14.29 -21.08
C GLN A 577 12.28 13.61 -19.77
N HIS A 578 13.57 13.39 -19.56
CA HIS A 578 14.10 12.87 -18.30
C HIS A 578 14.51 14.03 -17.39
N VAL A 579 14.10 13.96 -16.12
CA VAL A 579 14.41 14.96 -15.09
C VAL A 579 14.95 14.27 -13.82
N PRO A 580 16.09 14.71 -13.29
CA PRO A 580 16.60 14.22 -12.00
C PRO A 580 15.63 14.48 -10.86
N ILE A 581 15.45 13.51 -9.95
CA ILE A 581 14.48 13.60 -8.85
C ILE A 581 14.67 14.84 -7.96
N LEU A 582 15.91 15.30 -7.77
CA LEU A 582 16.22 16.50 -6.98
C LEU A 582 15.83 17.82 -7.66
N GLN A 583 15.67 17.82 -8.98
CA GLN A 583 15.34 19.00 -9.80
C GLN A 583 13.86 19.10 -10.17
N LEU A 584 13.04 18.16 -9.72
CA LEU A 584 11.61 18.11 -10.01
C LEU A 584 10.87 19.40 -9.61
N LYS A 585 10.04 19.88 -10.54
CA LYS A 585 9.08 20.96 -10.33
C LYS A 585 7.66 20.40 -10.40
N GLU A 586 6.69 21.18 -9.93
CA GLU A 586 5.26 20.85 -10.01
C GLU A 586 4.75 20.67 -11.45
N THR A 587 5.46 21.23 -12.45
CA THR A 587 5.10 21.09 -13.87
C THR A 587 5.54 19.76 -14.48
N ASP A 588 6.56 19.12 -13.89
CA ASP A 588 7.12 17.85 -14.37
C ASP A 588 6.30 16.64 -13.91
N ILE A 589 5.44 16.83 -12.90
CA ILE A 589 4.69 15.77 -12.22
C ILE A 589 3.19 15.77 -12.53
N ILE A 590 2.57 14.59 -12.50
CA ILE A 590 1.13 14.46 -12.66
C ILE A 590 0.42 15.10 -11.47
N SER A 591 -0.30 16.19 -11.72
CA SER A 591 -1.04 16.94 -10.70
C SER A 591 -2.44 17.25 -11.19
N TYR A 592 -3.45 16.74 -10.46
CA TYR A 592 -4.86 17.00 -10.70
C TYR A 592 -5.68 16.76 -9.42
N GLU A 593 -6.89 17.30 -9.38
CA GLU A 593 -7.90 17.02 -8.37
C GLU A 593 -9.20 16.53 -9.02
N GLN A 594 -9.81 15.48 -8.46
CA GLN A 594 -11.03 14.87 -9.02
C GLN A 594 -12.17 15.88 -9.19
N ASN A 595 -12.45 16.68 -8.17
CA ASN A 595 -13.61 17.60 -8.18
C ASN A 595 -13.33 18.90 -8.94
N CYS A 596 -12.08 19.36 -8.96
CA CYS A 596 -11.71 20.65 -9.56
C CYS A 596 -11.32 20.52 -11.03
N ASP A 597 -10.73 19.38 -11.43
CA ASP A 597 -10.19 19.20 -12.78
C ASP A 597 -10.93 18.12 -13.57
N LEU A 598 -11.12 16.94 -12.99
CA LEU A 598 -11.70 15.80 -13.70
C LEU A 598 -13.22 15.96 -13.89
N LEU A 599 -13.95 16.36 -12.85
CA LEU A 599 -15.40 16.53 -12.92
C LEU A 599 -15.83 17.59 -13.95
N PRO A 600 -15.24 18.80 -14.00
CA PRO A 600 -15.56 19.77 -15.06
C PRO A 600 -15.25 19.25 -16.46
N LEU A 601 -14.15 18.50 -16.62
CA LEU A 601 -13.81 17.85 -17.88
C LEU A 601 -14.87 16.82 -18.29
N VAL A 602 -15.41 16.05 -17.36
CA VAL A 602 -16.53 15.14 -17.64
C VAL A 602 -17.77 15.92 -18.03
N LEU A 603 -18.17 16.91 -17.24
CA LEU A 603 -19.38 17.73 -17.47
C LEU A 603 -19.39 18.39 -18.85
N LEU A 604 -18.25 18.94 -19.29
CA LEU A 604 -18.12 19.61 -20.59
C LEU A 604 -18.22 18.68 -21.80
N ASN A 605 -18.04 17.37 -21.60
CA ASN A 605 -18.00 16.36 -22.65
C ASN A 605 -19.09 15.30 -22.47
N CYS A 606 -20.21 15.68 -21.84
CA CYS A 606 -21.44 14.89 -21.73
C CYS A 606 -22.51 15.47 -22.65
N ASP A 607 -23.06 14.64 -23.53
CA ASP A 607 -24.19 15.00 -24.37
C ASP A 607 -25.50 14.56 -23.69
N TYR A 608 -26.49 15.46 -23.70
CA TYR A 608 -27.83 15.20 -23.17
C TYR A 608 -28.78 14.94 -24.33
N SER A 609 -29.31 13.72 -24.42
CA SER A 609 -30.36 13.40 -25.38
C SER A 609 -31.74 13.43 -24.71
N LEU A 610 -32.61 14.31 -25.23
CA LEU A 610 -34.02 14.45 -24.84
C LEU A 610 -34.89 13.79 -25.91
N GLY A 611 -35.36 12.58 -25.65
CA GLY A 611 -36.42 11.96 -26.44
C GLY A 611 -37.79 12.37 -25.91
N ILE A 612 -38.73 12.73 -26.80
CA ILE A 612 -40.12 13.00 -26.40
C ILE A 612 -40.69 11.75 -25.70
N GLY A 613 -41.05 11.88 -24.42
CA GLY A 613 -41.58 10.80 -23.60
C GLY A 613 -40.56 9.76 -23.12
N LYS A 614 -39.25 10.02 -23.22
CA LYS A 614 -38.18 9.14 -22.69
C LYS A 614 -37.37 9.86 -21.61
N ALA A 615 -36.87 9.09 -20.65
CA ALA A 615 -35.92 9.58 -19.65
C ALA A 615 -34.67 10.17 -20.34
N LEU A 616 -34.12 11.22 -19.75
CA LEU A 616 -32.90 11.89 -20.22
C LEU A 616 -31.75 10.87 -20.26
N LYS A 617 -31.13 10.66 -21.42
CA LYS A 617 -29.97 9.78 -21.54
C LYS A 617 -28.69 10.62 -21.63
N ILE A 618 -27.80 10.40 -20.66
CA ILE A 618 -26.47 11.02 -20.58
C ILE A 618 -25.52 10.15 -21.38
N GLU A 619 -24.88 10.72 -22.41
CA GLU A 619 -23.86 10.03 -23.20
C GLU A 619 -22.50 10.70 -23.01
N HIS A 620 -21.50 9.92 -22.62
CA HIS A 620 -20.15 10.41 -22.39
C HIS A 620 -19.31 10.29 -23.66
N ASN A 621 -18.74 11.41 -24.14
CA ASN A 621 -17.78 11.37 -25.25
C ASN A 621 -16.38 10.95 -24.75
N LEU A 622 -16.19 9.64 -24.58
CA LEU A 622 -15.00 9.08 -23.95
C LEU A 622 -13.69 9.36 -24.71
N GLU A 623 -13.74 9.50 -26.04
CA GLU A 623 -12.58 9.81 -26.87
C GLU A 623 -12.12 11.27 -26.67
N LEU A 624 -13.08 12.20 -26.62
CA LEU A 624 -12.79 13.60 -26.35
C LEU A 624 -12.29 13.80 -24.92
N ILE A 625 -12.89 13.09 -23.94
CA ILE A 625 -12.44 13.07 -22.54
C ILE A 625 -11.00 12.58 -22.46
N GLN A 626 -10.66 11.46 -23.12
CA GLN A 626 -9.28 10.96 -23.17
C GLN A 626 -8.32 11.99 -23.76
N ARG A 627 -8.69 12.64 -24.87
CA ARG A 627 -7.84 13.66 -25.51
C ARG A 627 -7.58 14.83 -24.58
N ARG A 628 -8.62 15.35 -23.93
CA ARG A 628 -8.50 16.46 -22.96
C ARG A 628 -7.70 16.07 -21.72
N LEU A 629 -7.88 14.84 -21.23
CA LEU A 629 -7.10 14.29 -20.13
C LEU A 629 -5.61 14.28 -20.50
N TYR A 630 -5.27 13.81 -21.70
CA TYR A 630 -3.91 13.84 -22.19
C TYR A 630 -3.37 15.28 -22.28
N GLU A 631 -4.07 16.19 -22.95
CA GLU A 631 -3.65 17.59 -23.14
C GLU A 631 -3.42 18.32 -21.82
N ASN A 632 -4.25 18.10 -20.81
CA ASN A 632 -4.23 18.87 -19.57
C ASN A 632 -3.40 18.24 -18.45
N VAL A 633 -3.39 16.89 -18.36
CA VAL A 633 -2.78 16.17 -17.22
C VAL A 633 -1.46 15.52 -17.60
N ILE A 634 -1.37 14.91 -18.78
CA ILE A 634 -0.25 14.03 -19.17
C ILE A 634 0.78 14.76 -20.03
N PHE A 635 0.34 15.66 -20.90
CA PHE A 635 1.21 16.40 -21.79
C PHE A 635 2.20 17.26 -21.00
N GLY A 636 3.46 17.27 -21.45
CA GLY A 636 4.55 18.02 -20.84
C GLY A 636 5.14 17.43 -19.55
N LYS A 637 4.69 16.27 -19.09
CA LYS A 637 5.27 15.59 -17.91
C LYS A 637 6.60 14.91 -18.22
N ALA A 638 7.40 14.68 -17.19
CA ALA A 638 8.74 14.11 -17.32
C ALA A 638 8.85 12.71 -16.70
N LEU A 639 9.72 11.89 -17.28
CA LEU A 639 10.23 10.68 -16.65
C LEU A 639 11.26 11.07 -15.58
N ILE A 640 11.11 10.49 -14.40
CA ILE A 640 11.91 10.82 -13.22
C ILE A 640 13.12 9.90 -13.15
N ASP A 641 14.32 10.47 -13.13
CA ASP A 641 15.54 9.70 -12.89
C ASP A 641 15.68 9.44 -11.38
N ARG A 642 15.51 8.17 -11.01
CA ARG A 642 15.42 7.70 -9.62
C ARG A 642 16.81 7.55 -9.01
N GLU A 643 17.37 8.67 -8.58
CA GLU A 643 18.61 8.72 -7.81
C GLU A 643 18.34 8.58 -6.30
N ILE A 644 19.29 7.99 -5.57
CA ILE A 644 19.20 7.89 -4.11
C ILE A 644 19.44 9.27 -3.54
N ILE A 645 18.50 9.79 -2.76
CA ILE A 645 18.65 11.03 -2.00
C ILE A 645 19.49 10.67 -0.76
N PRO A 646 20.78 11.06 -0.67
CA PRO A 646 21.62 10.59 0.41
C PRO A 646 21.44 11.51 1.64
N PHE A 647 21.05 10.93 2.77
CA PHE A 647 21.14 11.57 4.09
C PHE A 647 22.19 10.83 4.92
N PHE A 648 23.07 11.57 5.58
CA PHE A 648 24.12 11.02 6.43
C PHE A 648 23.94 11.51 7.87
N TYR A 649 23.87 10.58 8.82
CA TYR A 649 23.90 10.90 10.24
C TYR A 649 25.31 11.35 10.65
N ARG A 650 25.43 12.04 11.79
CA ARG A 650 26.73 12.51 12.31
C ARG A 650 27.76 11.38 12.46
N GLY A 651 27.32 10.19 12.84
CA GLY A 651 28.17 8.98 12.94
C GLY A 651 28.45 8.27 11.61
N ASP A 652 27.83 8.71 10.50
CA ASP A 652 28.07 8.18 9.15
C ASP A 652 29.25 8.88 8.46
N ILE A 653 29.89 9.86 9.12
CA ILE A 653 31.21 10.39 8.75
C ILE A 653 32.26 9.30 9.05
N LYS A 654 32.19 8.21 8.29
CA LYS A 654 33.31 7.32 7.99
C LYS A 654 33.87 7.64 6.60
N SER A 655 33.55 8.83 6.06
CA SER A 655 33.99 9.34 4.76
C SER A 655 35.45 9.81 4.77
N LEU A 656 36.27 9.34 5.71
CA LEU A 656 37.71 9.53 5.68
C LEU A 656 38.28 8.56 4.65
N ASN A 657 38.18 8.94 3.38
CA ASN A 657 38.80 8.18 2.30
C ASN A 657 40.27 8.58 2.21
N PHE A 658 41.09 8.00 3.09
CA PHE A 658 42.54 8.24 3.11
C PHE A 658 43.25 7.90 1.80
N PRO A 659 42.84 6.86 1.03
CA PRO A 659 43.33 6.66 -0.32
C PRO A 659 43.12 7.89 -1.24
N LEU A 660 41.91 8.47 -1.24
CA LEU A 660 41.64 9.70 -2.01
C LEU A 660 42.43 10.90 -1.46
N LEU A 661 42.53 11.05 -0.13
CA LEU A 661 43.33 12.12 0.48
C LEU A 661 44.80 12.03 0.04
N ARG A 662 45.40 10.84 0.11
CA ARG A 662 46.79 10.58 -0.32
C ARG A 662 46.98 10.81 -1.83
N SER A 663 45.93 10.60 -2.64
CA SER A 663 45.95 10.92 -4.07
C SER A 663 45.86 12.43 -4.36
N SER A 664 45.15 13.19 -3.52
CA SER A 664 44.98 14.64 -3.67
C SER A 664 46.16 15.43 -3.10
N ILE A 665 46.68 15.04 -1.93
CA ILE A 665 47.80 15.70 -1.23
C ILE A 665 48.68 14.63 -0.57
N GLN A 666 49.99 14.63 -0.90
CA GLN A 666 50.96 13.75 -0.27
C GLN A 666 51.03 14.01 1.25
N GLN A 667 50.73 12.98 2.04
CA GLN A 667 50.71 13.09 3.50
C GLN A 667 52.12 12.81 4.08
N THR A 668 52.49 13.56 5.12
CA THR A 668 53.75 13.42 5.87
C THR A 668 53.50 13.34 7.38
N ASP A 669 54.34 12.60 8.08
CA ASP A 669 54.20 12.41 9.53
C ASP A 669 54.77 13.55 10.35
N ILE A 670 54.18 13.76 11.53
CA ILE A 670 54.65 14.72 12.52
C ILE A 670 55.58 14.00 13.51
N PRO A 671 56.77 14.57 13.82
CA PRO A 671 57.64 14.02 14.86
C PRO A 671 56.93 13.92 16.22
N TYR A 672 57.18 12.83 16.95
CA TYR A 672 56.51 12.58 18.23
C TYR A 672 56.68 13.69 19.27
N SER A 673 57.85 14.35 19.29
CA SER A 673 58.11 15.48 20.19
C SER A 673 57.14 16.65 19.95
N GLU A 674 56.75 16.89 18.69
CA GLU A 674 55.81 17.93 18.32
C GLU A 674 54.37 17.50 18.57
N GLN A 675 54.02 16.23 18.31
CA GLN A 675 52.72 15.66 18.67
C GLN A 675 52.44 15.86 20.16
N LYS A 676 53.39 15.48 21.03
CA LYS A 676 53.25 15.62 22.49
C LYS A 676 53.07 17.07 22.92
N ARG A 677 53.85 18.00 22.36
CA ARG A 677 53.76 19.44 22.65
C ARG A 677 52.42 20.07 22.28
N MET A 678 51.74 19.54 21.26
CA MET A 678 50.39 19.98 20.87
C MET A 678 49.33 19.41 21.81
N LEU A 679 49.44 18.12 22.16
CA LEU A 679 48.51 17.46 23.08
C LEU A 679 48.60 18.01 24.51
N ASP A 680 49.79 18.41 24.97
CA ASP A 680 50.01 19.03 26.28
C ASP A 680 49.26 20.38 26.45
N GLU A 681 48.89 21.05 25.34
CA GLU A 681 48.09 22.28 25.37
C GLU A 681 46.57 22.01 25.43
N MET A 682 46.14 20.78 25.15
CA MET A 682 44.73 20.37 25.20
C MET A 682 44.41 19.82 26.58
N ILE A 683 43.59 20.53 27.35
CA ILE A 683 43.35 20.22 28.77
C ILE A 683 42.29 19.13 28.89
N ASP A 684 41.16 19.29 28.20
CA ASP A 684 39.99 18.41 28.34
C ASP A 684 39.73 17.51 27.13
N ILE A 685 38.86 16.50 27.29
CA ILE A 685 38.39 15.66 26.17
C ILE A 685 37.64 16.52 25.12
N ALA A 686 36.99 17.60 25.57
CA ALA A 686 36.29 18.54 24.69
C ALA A 686 37.25 19.21 23.69
N ASP A 687 38.42 19.63 24.16
CA ASP A 687 39.48 20.25 23.37
C ASP A 687 39.93 19.33 22.22
N VAL A 688 40.26 18.08 22.56
CA VAL A 688 40.66 17.05 21.58
C VAL A 688 39.54 16.79 20.58
N SER A 689 38.28 16.75 21.05
CA SER A 689 37.12 16.49 20.21
C SER A 689 36.81 17.63 19.24
N ILE A 690 37.03 18.89 19.65
CA ILE A 690 36.89 20.07 18.80
C ILE A 690 37.96 20.05 17.70
N ALA A 691 39.22 19.80 18.08
CA ALA A 691 40.33 19.72 17.14
C ALA A 691 40.14 18.57 16.13
N LEU A 692 39.71 17.39 16.59
CA LEU A 692 39.46 16.22 15.75
C LEU A 692 38.36 16.51 14.72
N ARG A 693 37.24 17.12 15.15
CA ARG A 693 36.14 17.50 14.26
C ARG A 693 36.58 18.48 13.17
N ALA A 694 37.39 19.47 13.53
CA ALA A 694 37.91 20.44 12.55
C ALA A 694 38.77 19.73 11.49
N VAL A 695 39.63 18.79 11.90
CA VAL A 695 40.48 18.00 11.00
C VAL A 695 39.66 17.07 10.11
N GLU A 696 38.68 16.36 10.66
CA GLU A 696 37.79 15.48 9.89
C GLU A 696 36.98 16.25 8.84
N THR A 697 36.50 17.45 9.19
CA THR A 697 35.81 18.35 8.27
C THR A 697 36.71 18.76 7.11
N VAL A 698 37.96 19.11 7.40
CA VAL A 698 38.95 19.49 6.39
C VAL A 698 39.28 18.32 5.47
N ILE A 699 39.47 17.11 6.02
CA ILE A 699 39.72 15.90 5.22
C ILE A 699 38.52 15.59 4.32
N GLY A 700 37.28 15.67 4.83
CA GLY A 700 36.07 15.43 4.04
C GLY A 700 35.88 16.39 2.87
N ILE A 701 36.39 17.63 2.98
CA ILE A 701 36.30 18.62 1.92
C ILE A 701 37.46 18.48 0.93
N ILE A 702 38.71 18.36 1.41
CA ILE A 702 39.90 18.23 0.55
C ILE A 702 39.84 16.97 -0.31
N THR A 703 39.27 15.88 0.20
CA THR A 703 39.06 14.65 -0.58
C THR A 703 38.20 14.88 -1.82
N SER A 704 37.34 15.92 -1.83
CA SER A 704 36.48 16.27 -2.97
C SER A 704 36.99 17.46 -3.79
N THR A 705 37.68 18.42 -3.17
CA THR A 705 38.07 19.69 -3.82
C THR A 705 39.57 19.82 -4.12
N GLY A 706 40.40 18.95 -3.55
CA GLY A 706 41.85 19.18 -3.48
C GLY A 706 42.21 20.37 -2.59
N GLY A 707 43.50 20.71 -2.54
CA GLY A 707 44.01 21.85 -1.77
C GLY A 707 45.52 22.07 -1.99
N ASP A 708 46.02 23.24 -1.58
CA ASP A 708 47.46 23.55 -1.62
C ASP A 708 48.18 22.84 -0.46
N CYS A 709 49.13 21.97 -0.79
CA CYS A 709 49.88 21.18 0.18
C CYS A 709 50.65 22.03 1.21
N ASN A 710 51.05 23.25 0.85
CA ASN A 710 51.82 24.12 1.75
C ASN A 710 50.96 25.02 2.65
N MET A 711 49.64 25.02 2.45
CA MET A 711 48.73 25.84 3.23
C MET A 711 48.66 25.37 4.68
N TYR A 712 48.69 26.31 5.62
CA TYR A 712 48.46 26.01 7.03
C TYR A 712 47.00 25.60 7.26
N LEU A 713 46.79 24.64 8.17
CA LEU A 713 45.43 24.19 8.53
C LEU A 713 44.57 25.36 9.03
N ARG A 714 45.18 26.28 9.78
CA ARG A 714 44.53 27.52 10.22
C ARG A 714 43.99 28.32 9.03
N ASP A 715 44.86 28.63 8.07
CA ASP A 715 44.49 29.48 6.93
C ASP A 715 43.38 28.84 6.10
N TYR A 716 43.37 27.50 5.99
CA TYR A 716 42.30 26.78 5.31
C TYR A 716 40.97 26.88 6.07
N LEU A 717 40.98 26.67 7.39
CA LEU A 717 39.79 26.78 8.24
C LEU A 717 39.21 28.21 8.26
N THR A 718 40.08 29.23 8.37
CA THR A 718 39.66 30.64 8.46
C THR A 718 39.30 31.24 7.10
N ASN A 719 40.16 31.08 6.09
CA ASN A 719 40.03 31.84 4.84
C ASN A 719 39.24 31.09 3.76
N VAL A 720 39.29 29.75 3.76
CA VAL A 720 38.55 28.92 2.78
C VAL A 720 37.20 28.50 3.35
N LEU A 721 37.21 27.83 4.50
CA LEU A 721 35.97 27.31 5.11
C LEU A 721 35.18 28.35 5.91
N ARG A 722 35.78 29.52 6.19
CA ARG A 722 35.16 30.62 6.95
C ARG A 722 34.55 30.15 8.28
N MET A 723 35.23 29.22 8.96
CA MET A 723 34.83 28.75 10.29
C MET A 723 35.15 29.82 11.35
N ASN A 724 34.33 29.89 12.40
CA ASN A 724 34.62 30.80 13.52
C ASN A 724 35.83 30.28 14.28
N GLU A 725 36.70 31.19 14.71
CA GLU A 725 37.91 30.85 15.48
C GLU A 725 37.61 30.03 16.75
N GLN A 726 36.44 30.19 17.36
CA GLN A 726 36.01 29.41 18.53
C GLN A 726 35.72 27.93 18.23
N ASP A 727 35.49 27.57 16.96
CA ASP A 727 35.08 26.22 16.55
C ASP A 727 36.27 25.29 16.23
N TYR A 728 37.51 25.80 16.25
CA TYR A 728 38.72 25.01 15.96
C TYR A 728 40.00 25.47 16.69
N ILE A 729 40.04 26.65 17.32
CA ILE A 729 41.24 27.10 18.04
C ILE A 729 41.35 26.43 19.40
N VAL A 730 42.16 25.36 19.45
CA VAL A 730 42.40 24.58 20.67
C VAL A 730 43.86 24.63 21.12
N SER A 731 44.84 24.48 20.21
CA SER A 731 46.28 24.56 20.51
C SER A 731 46.96 25.56 19.58
N ARG A 732 47.71 26.54 20.12
CA ARG A 732 48.41 27.54 19.30
C ARG A 732 49.50 26.90 18.44
N LYS A 733 50.21 25.92 19.00
CA LYS A 733 51.25 25.17 18.27
C LYS A 733 50.69 24.39 17.08
N MET A 734 49.47 23.84 17.22
CA MET A 734 48.80 23.16 16.12
C MET A 734 48.53 24.12 14.94
N HIS A 735 48.17 25.38 15.22
CA HIS A 735 47.92 26.36 14.16
C HIS A 735 49.18 26.79 13.42
N ASP A 736 50.29 26.97 14.15
CA ASP A 736 51.52 27.52 13.59
C ASP A 736 52.38 26.47 12.87
N TYR A 737 52.13 25.18 13.12
CA TYR A 737 52.94 24.07 12.61
C TYR A 737 52.21 23.15 11.62
N ILE A 738 50.89 22.95 11.77
CA ILE A 738 50.15 21.98 10.94
C ILE A 738 49.81 22.53 9.56
N ARG A 739 50.13 21.75 8.54
CA ARG A 739 49.80 21.99 7.13
C ARG A 739 48.85 20.91 6.62
N LEU A 740 48.28 21.12 5.44
CA LEU A 740 47.40 20.14 4.80
C LEU A 740 48.11 18.81 4.45
N THR A 741 49.45 18.78 4.43
CA THR A 741 50.25 17.55 4.34
C THR A 741 50.23 16.70 5.62
N HIS A 742 49.88 17.27 6.77
CA HIS A 742 49.96 16.57 8.06
C HIS A 742 48.61 15.98 8.52
N LEU A 743 47.54 16.12 7.73
CA LEU A 743 46.16 15.84 8.16
C LEU A 743 45.94 14.41 8.67
N TYR A 744 46.49 13.42 7.97
CA TYR A 744 46.40 12.01 8.40
C TYR A 744 47.09 11.79 9.75
N SER A 745 48.31 12.30 9.91
CA SER A 745 49.11 12.16 11.14
C SER A 745 48.42 12.85 12.33
N VAL A 746 47.82 14.02 12.11
CA VAL A 746 47.03 14.75 13.12
C VAL A 746 45.76 13.99 13.48
N TRP A 747 45.01 13.51 12.49
CA TRP A 747 43.77 12.76 12.72
C TRP A 747 44.03 11.53 13.59
N LEU A 748 45.07 10.75 13.25
CA LEU A 748 45.44 9.55 14.00
C LEU A 748 45.87 9.89 15.43
N MET A 749 46.71 10.92 15.59
CA MET A 749 47.14 11.42 16.91
C MET A 749 45.95 11.81 17.80
N LEU A 750 45.02 12.63 17.29
CA LEU A 750 43.88 13.12 18.05
C LEU A 750 42.88 12.00 18.38
N THR A 751 42.68 11.06 17.45
CA THR A 751 41.79 9.90 17.65
C THR A 751 42.30 9.00 18.77
N ILE A 752 43.61 8.74 18.82
CA ILE A 752 44.23 7.94 19.88
C ILE A 752 44.14 8.66 21.22
N GLU A 753 44.51 9.95 21.26
CA GLU A 753 44.46 10.73 22.50
C GLU A 753 43.04 10.80 23.06
N GLN A 754 42.05 11.04 22.19
CA GLN A 754 40.64 11.02 22.58
C GLN A 754 40.26 9.65 23.16
N ALA A 755 40.67 8.58 22.49
CA ALA A 755 40.34 7.23 22.94
C ALA A 755 40.97 6.89 24.31
N CYS A 756 42.24 7.24 24.50
CA CYS A 756 42.96 7.06 25.76
C CYS A 756 42.35 7.88 26.91
N ARG A 757 41.97 9.15 26.68
CA ARG A 757 41.33 9.99 27.71
C ARG A 757 39.93 9.48 28.08
N ILE A 758 39.14 9.04 27.09
CA ILE A 758 37.82 8.44 27.37
C ILE A 758 38.00 7.14 28.18
N TYR A 759 38.97 6.31 27.82
CA TYR A 759 39.29 5.09 28.57
C TYR A 759 39.72 5.39 30.02
N ALA A 760 40.58 6.39 30.22
CA ALA A 760 41.00 6.83 31.55
C ALA A 760 39.82 7.32 32.43
N SER A 761 38.76 7.85 31.80
CA SER A 761 37.51 8.22 32.49
C SER A 761 36.55 7.04 32.74
N LYS A 762 37.01 5.79 32.51
CA LYS A 762 36.24 4.53 32.65
C LYS A 762 35.06 4.40 31.70
N GLN A 763 35.10 5.10 30.58
CA GLN A 763 34.10 5.00 29.52
C GLN A 763 34.65 4.18 28.35
N ILE A 764 33.76 3.64 27.51
CA ILE A 764 34.14 2.89 26.31
C ILE A 764 34.48 3.90 25.19
N PRO A 765 35.70 3.91 24.65
CA PRO A 765 36.14 4.92 23.68
C PRO A 765 35.56 4.81 22.27
N PHE A 766 35.12 3.61 21.88
CA PHE A 766 34.74 3.30 20.51
C PHE A 766 33.30 2.78 20.43
N HIS A 767 32.63 3.07 19.32
CA HIS A 767 31.31 2.52 19.02
C HIS A 767 31.44 1.15 18.32
N VAL A 768 31.79 0.13 19.10
CA VAL A 768 32.00 -1.25 18.63
C VAL A 768 30.72 -2.06 18.82
N LYS A 769 30.37 -2.90 17.83
CA LYS A 769 29.22 -3.82 17.92
C LYS A 769 29.46 -4.82 19.06
N GLU A 770 28.44 -5.19 19.83
CA GLU A 770 28.57 -6.00 21.07
C GLU A 770 29.37 -7.30 20.87
N PHE A 771 29.21 -7.95 19.72
CA PHE A 771 29.90 -9.19 19.39
C PHE A 771 31.41 -9.04 19.12
N PHE A 772 31.92 -7.81 18.98
CA PHE A 772 33.36 -7.49 18.89
C PHE A 772 33.98 -7.01 20.22
N MET A 773 33.21 -7.09 21.33
CA MET A 773 33.64 -6.72 22.68
C MET A 773 33.78 -7.92 23.60
N CYS A 774 34.09 -9.10 23.05
CA CYS A 774 34.20 -10.31 23.85
C CYS A 774 35.48 -10.30 24.70
N GLU A 775 35.34 -10.70 25.97
CA GLU A 775 36.44 -10.79 26.93
C GLU A 775 36.68 -12.24 27.40
N ASP A 776 36.20 -13.22 26.63
CA ASP A 776 36.24 -14.65 26.93
C ASP A 776 37.61 -15.29 26.59
N LEU A 777 38.68 -14.79 27.19
CA LEU A 777 40.03 -15.34 27.07
C LEU A 777 40.60 -15.81 28.42
N GLU A 778 41.37 -16.88 28.38
CA GLU A 778 42.07 -17.39 29.55
C GLU A 778 43.12 -16.36 30.03
N LYS A 779 43.22 -16.17 31.34
CA LYS A 779 44.14 -15.19 31.94
C LYS A 779 45.61 -15.44 31.57
N GLU A 780 45.99 -16.71 31.42
CA GLU A 780 47.35 -17.11 31.02
C GLU A 780 47.73 -16.59 29.63
N VAL A 781 46.77 -16.54 28.70
CA VAL A 781 46.95 -16.04 27.33
C VAL A 781 47.13 -14.53 27.33
N VAL A 782 46.33 -13.82 28.13
CA VAL A 782 46.44 -12.36 28.29
C VAL A 782 47.79 -11.97 28.91
N GLU A 783 48.20 -12.64 29.99
CA GLU A 783 49.49 -12.39 30.66
C GLU A 783 50.70 -12.71 29.76
N LYS A 784 50.59 -13.74 28.91
CA LYS A 784 51.61 -14.07 27.91
C LYS A 784 51.70 -12.98 26.84
N MET A 785 50.57 -12.41 26.44
CA MET A 785 50.53 -11.30 25.48
C MET A 785 51.13 -10.03 26.08
N GLU A 786 50.81 -9.69 27.32
CA GLU A 786 51.43 -8.56 28.05
C GLU A 786 52.95 -8.66 28.11
N LYS A 787 53.49 -9.87 28.37
CA LYS A 787 54.95 -10.11 28.34
C LYS A 787 55.55 -9.91 26.94
N THR A 788 54.83 -10.33 25.90
CA THR A 788 55.29 -10.23 24.51
C THR A 788 55.28 -8.77 24.02
N LEU A 789 54.34 -7.95 24.48
CA LEU A 789 54.23 -6.51 24.18
C LEU A 789 55.42 -5.68 24.69
N HIS A 790 56.28 -6.18 25.58
CA HIS A 790 57.52 -5.51 25.97
C HIS A 790 58.58 -5.46 24.87
N HIS A 791 58.50 -6.36 23.89
CA HIS A 791 59.48 -6.49 22.79
C HIS A 791 58.99 -5.87 21.48
N ILE A 792 57.78 -5.28 21.47
CA ILE A 792 57.09 -4.73 20.29
C ILE A 792 57.03 -3.20 20.42
N ASP A 793 57.07 -2.48 19.29
CA ASP A 793 56.76 -1.05 19.28
C ASP A 793 55.27 -0.83 19.58
N LYS A 794 54.98 -0.55 20.85
CA LYS A 794 53.62 -0.34 21.37
C LYS A 794 52.92 0.83 20.70
N LYS A 795 53.66 1.86 20.27
CA LYS A 795 53.08 3.05 19.66
C LYS A 795 52.60 2.75 18.25
N GLU A 796 53.44 2.08 17.46
CA GLU A 796 53.08 1.66 16.09
C GLU A 796 51.89 0.68 16.11
N LEU A 797 51.85 -0.22 17.10
CA LEU A 797 50.75 -1.16 17.29
C LEU A 797 49.44 -0.47 17.75
N LEU A 798 49.51 0.47 18.70
CA LEU A 798 48.34 1.22 19.16
C LEU A 798 47.73 2.06 18.02
N ASN A 799 48.59 2.66 17.19
CA ASN A 799 48.17 3.40 16.00
C ASN A 799 47.34 2.52 15.06
N LEU A 800 47.89 1.35 14.69
CA LEU A 800 47.28 0.43 13.74
C LEU A 800 45.93 -0.11 14.24
N ILE A 801 45.86 -0.53 15.51
CA ILE A 801 44.62 -1.09 16.07
C ILE A 801 43.54 -0.01 16.19
N THR A 802 43.90 1.19 16.66
CA THR A 802 42.94 2.30 16.79
C THR A 802 42.38 2.69 15.43
N GLU A 803 43.24 2.79 14.42
CA GLU A 803 42.83 3.05 13.04
C GLU A 803 41.89 1.95 12.51
N TYR A 804 42.22 0.67 12.73
CA TYR A 804 41.39 -0.45 12.30
C TYR A 804 40.01 -0.44 12.97
N ILE A 805 39.95 -0.20 14.29
CA ILE A 805 38.70 -0.15 15.07
C ILE A 805 37.78 0.96 14.54
N VAL A 806 38.34 2.10 14.16
CA VAL A 806 37.56 3.27 13.71
C VAL A 806 37.11 3.14 12.25
N LEU A 807 37.97 2.62 11.36
CA LEU A 807 37.73 2.64 9.91
C LEU A 807 37.14 1.34 9.35
N GLU A 808 37.68 0.18 9.72
CA GLU A 808 37.31 -1.11 9.11
C GLU A 808 36.34 -1.94 9.94
N LEU A 809 36.54 -2.01 11.26
CA LEU A 809 35.69 -2.80 12.15
C LEU A 809 34.17 -2.50 11.99
N PRO A 810 33.73 -1.25 11.73
CA PRO A 810 32.31 -0.98 11.53
C PRO A 810 31.72 -1.54 10.22
N LEU A 811 32.57 -1.80 9.21
CA LEU A 811 32.18 -2.39 7.92
C LEU A 811 32.05 -3.92 7.99
N ARG A 812 32.59 -4.54 9.04
CA ARG A 812 32.57 -5.99 9.27
C ARG A 812 31.25 -6.48 9.86
N ASN A 813 30.88 -7.71 9.53
CA ASN A 813 29.64 -8.36 9.96
C ASN A 813 29.89 -9.43 11.02
N GLU A 814 28.83 -9.98 11.60
CA GLU A 814 28.91 -11.04 12.63
C GLU A 814 29.67 -12.28 12.14
N ALA A 815 29.62 -12.58 10.84
CA ALA A 815 30.36 -13.69 10.24
C ALA A 815 31.90 -13.54 10.36
N ASP A 816 32.41 -12.32 10.55
CA ASP A 816 33.85 -12.03 10.62
C ASP A 816 34.46 -12.24 12.03
N ILE A 817 33.64 -12.59 13.03
CA ILE A 817 34.06 -12.75 14.44
C ILE A 817 35.18 -13.78 14.62
N SER A 818 35.16 -14.86 13.85
CA SER A 818 36.09 -15.98 13.96
C SER A 818 37.43 -15.77 13.25
N LEU A 819 37.62 -14.65 12.56
CA LEU A 819 38.91 -14.30 11.97
C LEU A 819 39.96 -14.06 13.05
N THR A 820 41.18 -14.53 12.83
CA THR A 820 42.29 -14.20 13.75
C THR A 820 42.62 -12.71 13.61
N LEU A 821 42.94 -12.07 14.73
CA LEU A 821 43.23 -10.65 14.78
C LEU A 821 44.49 -10.32 13.97
N SER A 822 45.48 -11.20 13.98
CA SER A 822 46.71 -11.05 13.19
C SER A 822 46.43 -11.04 11.68
N GLU A 823 45.64 -11.99 11.17
CA GLU A 823 45.24 -12.02 9.76
C GLU A 823 44.42 -10.79 9.36
N ALA A 824 43.47 -10.38 10.21
CA ALA A 824 42.63 -9.22 9.94
C ALA A 824 43.44 -7.91 9.84
N LEU A 825 44.41 -7.72 10.73
CA LEU A 825 45.31 -6.56 10.72
C LEU A 825 46.32 -6.62 9.57
N GLN A 826 46.82 -7.82 9.22
CA GLN A 826 47.73 -8.00 8.08
C GLN A 826 47.05 -7.70 6.75
N LEU A 827 45.82 -8.21 6.54
CA LEU A 827 45.03 -7.90 5.34
C LEU A 827 44.72 -6.41 5.21
N TYR A 828 44.52 -5.72 6.34
CA TYR A 828 44.32 -4.28 6.33
C TYR A 828 45.59 -3.51 5.98
N LYS A 829 46.73 -3.93 6.53
CA LYS A 829 48.06 -3.40 6.21
C LYS A 829 48.37 -3.52 4.72
N ASP A 830 48.12 -4.68 4.13
CA ASP A 830 48.37 -4.95 2.71
C ASP A 830 47.50 -4.06 1.80
N LYS A 831 46.26 -3.74 2.22
CA LYS A 831 45.37 -2.82 1.49
C LYS A 831 45.81 -1.35 1.56
N GLN A 832 46.42 -0.92 2.67
CA GLN A 832 46.82 0.48 2.86
C GLN A 832 48.19 0.84 2.25
N GLY A 833 49.01 -0.16 1.91
CA GLY A 833 50.34 0.06 1.33
C GLY A 833 51.38 0.65 2.30
N THR A 834 51.15 0.55 3.60
CA THR A 834 51.97 1.17 4.65
C THR A 834 53.17 0.28 5.02
N ILE A 835 54.38 0.84 5.01
CA ILE A 835 55.63 0.15 5.42
C ILE A 835 55.71 0.18 6.96
N ILE A 836 54.90 -0.65 7.61
CA ILE A 836 54.94 -0.84 9.07
C ILE A 836 55.98 -1.92 9.40
N THR A 837 56.91 -1.62 10.31
CA THR A 837 58.02 -2.50 10.71
C THR A 837 57.64 -3.53 11.78
N THR A 838 56.46 -3.42 12.36
CA THR A 838 56.02 -4.29 13.46
C THR A 838 55.67 -5.70 13.00
N CYS A 839 56.25 -6.73 13.65
CA CYS A 839 55.93 -8.14 13.42
C CYS A 839 54.57 -8.53 14.04
N LEU A 840 53.52 -8.54 13.23
CA LEU A 840 52.18 -9.01 13.62
C LEU A 840 52.13 -10.53 13.91
N GLU A 841 53.13 -11.29 13.48
CA GLU A 841 53.33 -12.71 13.76
C GLU A 841 53.51 -13.04 15.26
N SER A 842 53.76 -12.01 16.09
CA SER A 842 53.90 -12.15 17.55
C SER A 842 52.57 -12.15 18.30
N ILE A 843 51.45 -11.87 17.62
CA ILE A 843 50.10 -11.92 18.20
C ILE A 843 49.63 -13.38 18.19
N SER A 844 49.18 -13.90 19.34
CA SER A 844 48.65 -15.27 19.44
C SER A 844 47.41 -15.46 18.56
N ASP A 845 47.32 -16.58 17.85
CA ASP A 845 46.16 -16.96 17.02
C ASP A 845 44.85 -17.11 17.84
N GLU A 846 44.97 -17.20 19.16
CA GLU A 846 43.85 -17.22 20.11
C GLU A 846 43.15 -15.85 20.21
N PHE A 847 43.82 -14.76 19.84
CA PHE A 847 43.16 -13.45 19.69
C PHE A 847 42.38 -13.44 18.37
N LEU A 848 41.08 -13.70 18.46
CA LEU A 848 40.12 -13.49 17.38
C LEU A 848 39.68 -12.03 17.27
N LEU A 849 39.06 -11.68 16.14
CA LEU A 849 38.54 -10.34 15.88
C LEU A 849 37.48 -9.92 16.92
N LYS A 850 36.75 -10.86 17.52
CA LYS A 850 35.86 -10.56 18.66
C LYS A 850 36.55 -10.03 19.92
N HIS A 851 37.85 -10.27 20.06
CA HIS A 851 38.66 -9.80 21.18
C HIS A 851 39.38 -8.47 20.90
N ILE A 852 39.13 -7.83 19.75
CA ILE A 852 39.88 -6.64 19.32
C ILE A 852 39.83 -5.49 20.33
N TYR A 853 38.69 -5.30 21.00
CA TYR A 853 38.57 -4.27 22.02
C TYR A 853 39.38 -4.61 23.28
N LEU A 854 39.36 -5.88 23.73
CA LEU A 854 40.21 -6.34 24.83
C LEU A 854 41.69 -6.17 24.49
N PHE A 855 42.08 -6.53 23.27
CA PHE A 855 43.46 -6.37 22.79
C PHE A 855 43.90 -4.90 22.80
N TRP A 856 43.04 -4.00 22.32
CA TRP A 856 43.31 -2.56 22.40
C TRP A 856 43.50 -2.06 23.84
N LYS A 857 42.68 -2.53 24.81
CA LYS A 857 42.86 -2.17 26.22
C LYS A 857 44.22 -2.58 26.77
N ILE A 858 44.69 -3.78 26.42
CA ILE A 858 45.99 -4.31 26.86
C ILE A 858 47.12 -3.43 26.32
N VAL A 859 47.03 -3.04 25.05
CA VAL A 859 48.05 -2.17 24.43
C VAL A 859 48.00 -0.76 25.02
N ALA A 860 46.80 -0.20 25.20
CA ALA A 860 46.60 1.16 25.72
C ALA A 860 46.96 1.32 27.21
N SER A 861 46.82 0.27 28.04
CA SER A 861 47.22 0.30 29.46
C SER A 861 48.74 0.26 29.66
N HIS A 862 49.48 -0.15 28.64
CA HIS A 862 50.93 -0.32 28.67
C HIS A 862 51.70 0.67 27.76
N ALA A 863 50.99 1.59 27.10
CA ALA A 863 51.49 2.68 26.26
C ALA A 863 51.53 3.99 27.06
#